data_AF-A0A842W5M1-F1
#
_entry.id   AF-A0A842W5M1-F1
#
_cell.length_a   1.000
_cell.length_b   1.000
_cell.length_c   1.000
_cell.angle_alpha   90.00
_cell.angle_beta   90.00
_cell.angle_gamma   90.00
#
_symmetry.space_group_name_H-M   'P 1'
#
loop_
_entity.id
_entity.type
_entity.pdbx_description
1 polymer ?
#
loop_
_entity_poly.entity_id
_entity_poly.type
_entity_poly.pdbx_seq_one_letter_code
_entity_poly.pdbx_strand_id
1 'polypeptide(L)'
;MQRITRLWLAALLLALVVITPVNADGPTNYYLPLVGGGKRMSVGDWDILVPEATTNLITNPSAEENVTDGWSFNQGGSGGSAAKDTTYAYAGAASAKIIADDTSVARLYSDNISLANGESLTVQARAYRTASGDDRVRIYDATNATYRVTDTCAETGAWEVMETTWTNDTGGSVNVQIHLENRQANSIHAVWFDAVQAEKKSYATTYCDGDQPGCEWNGEEHNSTSTRSAASRAGGRWYNLEDDYGVIVEGYLGTGMAPRSTSVDGYSQLPGGTLNNSVRTSRTFTLVGFINSTSYADLLDKRNTLIDVLSPEAYPRDSGGWQPVHVRHTGGTTTKWTAAHYEAGLEIDHNWRLPINERVALRFFAPDPNWYEIGESAKALDTNDTDTFRYIAGRLKSTGQWDDLDLSANPSTNGDVYAICVASDGTVYFGGDFTGWDGNSPSGGDYIIAYDPSAGSYSVLVGASDLNGIVYTIEEGPDKKIYIGGSFTQVNGDAGGDADYIIVYDPSSDAWEKLGTPNTGAASITSVRALAWDSSNNLYVGGNYTRFADVANADYIAKWDGSSWSAMDTGLTGYVATIAVDYRDYVYVGGYFSSASWRVWNGSSWSNVGGLSLYQNGFGIEELIFDDWGDLYVGSSLLAADSNNDANYVFKWTGTAVQSMDQGTNNYVDALELAPDARLYIAGRFTIAGDVEVTDYIARWNGFAWTPVDMSPPGTPDVHVFRAGRADPVIESNYDLYAGFSTTGSAQYGGTVTVTNSGNSSVHPKIVVARSGGTSATLISIRNHTTGKELYFEYDLVDGEELTIDLRLDRQTITSDFFGTRYNAFLPGSALGDFTLQPGDNEIVAYVKTAGAPAVTAYMLWRDAYDGIDD
;
A
#
# COMPACT_ATOMS: atom_id res chain seq x y z
N MET A 1 -29.80 -10.92 39.05
CA MET A 1 -30.59 -11.92 39.80
C MET A 1 -31.71 -12.40 38.89
N GLN A 2 -31.47 -13.48 38.15
CA GLN A 2 -31.85 -14.85 38.49
C GLN A 2 -33.35 -15.17 38.33
N ARG A 3 -33.61 -15.97 37.27
CA ARG A 3 -34.35 -17.24 37.28
C ARG A 3 -35.87 -17.24 37.51
N ILE A 4 -36.55 -17.81 36.50
CA ILE A 4 -37.41 -19.03 36.56
C ILE A 4 -38.92 -18.90 36.24
N THR A 5 -39.31 -19.71 35.24
CA THR A 5 -40.59 -20.39 34.96
C THR A 5 -41.81 -19.64 34.44
N ARG A 6 -42.20 -20.00 33.20
CA ARG A 6 -43.56 -20.47 32.87
C ARG A 6 -43.51 -21.61 31.84
N LEU A 7 -43.32 -22.84 32.33
CA LEU A 7 -43.97 -24.03 31.74
C LEU A 7 -45.46 -23.90 32.07
N TRP A 8 -46.35 -24.07 31.08
CA TRP A 8 -47.72 -24.63 31.18
C TRP A 8 -48.46 -24.29 29.88
N LEU A 9 -48.44 -25.19 28.89
CA LEU A 9 -49.61 -25.54 28.06
C LEU A 9 -49.26 -26.76 27.18
N ALA A 10 -49.10 -27.92 27.82
CA ALA A 10 -49.05 -29.22 27.18
C ALA A 10 -50.15 -30.09 27.82
N ALA A 11 -51.33 -30.16 27.20
CA ALA A 11 -52.33 -31.21 27.38
C ALA A 11 -53.62 -30.83 26.64
N LEU A 12 -53.79 -31.26 25.39
CA LEU A 12 -55.04 -31.83 24.82
C LEU A 12 -54.91 -31.89 23.28
N LEU A 13 -54.62 -33.07 22.73
CA LEU A 13 -55.48 -33.77 21.77
C LEU A 13 -54.72 -34.98 21.21
N LEU A 14 -55.00 -36.15 21.79
CA LEU A 14 -54.69 -37.46 21.22
C LEU A 14 -55.92 -38.33 21.47
N ALA A 15 -56.70 -38.65 20.44
CA ALA A 15 -57.54 -39.86 20.33
C ALA A 15 -58.44 -39.81 19.08
N LEU A 16 -58.05 -40.52 18.02
CA LEU A 16 -59.01 -41.34 17.26
C LEU A 16 -58.23 -42.44 16.52
N VAL A 17 -58.24 -43.64 17.10
CA VAL A 17 -57.72 -44.88 16.48
C VAL A 17 -58.93 -45.76 16.18
N VAL A 18 -59.13 -46.10 14.90
CA VAL A 18 -60.00 -47.19 14.48
C VAL A 18 -59.10 -48.37 14.13
N ILE A 19 -59.26 -49.48 14.85
CA ILE A 19 -58.56 -50.75 14.63
C ILE A 19 -59.44 -51.64 13.75
N THR A 20 -58.89 -52.21 12.67
CA THR A 20 -59.21 -53.59 12.23
C THR A 20 -57.92 -54.29 11.73
N PRO A 21 -57.79 -55.62 11.90
CA PRO A 21 -56.50 -56.32 11.89
C PRO A 21 -56.29 -57.22 10.66
N VAL A 22 -55.04 -57.37 10.18
CA VAL A 22 -54.60 -58.57 9.43
C VAL A 22 -53.14 -58.88 9.74
N ASN A 23 -52.89 -60.17 10.00
CA ASN A 23 -51.67 -60.80 10.47
C ASN A 23 -50.56 -60.97 9.39
N ALA A 24 -49.35 -61.19 9.94
CA ALA A 24 -48.31 -62.15 9.54
C ALA A 24 -47.16 -61.71 8.61
N ASP A 25 -45.96 -61.80 9.21
CA ASP A 25 -44.65 -62.23 8.68
C ASP A 25 -43.62 -61.20 8.14
N GLY A 26 -42.52 -61.06 8.90
CA GLY A 26 -41.18 -60.60 8.46
C GLY A 26 -40.63 -59.36 9.19
N PRO A 27 -39.36 -59.35 9.68
CA PRO A 27 -38.77 -58.15 10.28
C PRO A 27 -38.37 -57.17 9.16
N THR A 28 -39.24 -56.21 8.87
CA THR A 28 -38.90 -55.01 8.11
C THR A 28 -38.23 -54.00 9.04
N ASN A 29 -37.00 -53.60 8.69
CA ASN A 29 -36.36 -52.43 9.31
C ASN A 29 -37.20 -51.19 8.99
N TYR A 30 -37.90 -50.67 9.98
CA TYR A 30 -38.64 -49.42 9.89
C TYR A 30 -37.65 -48.24 9.85
N TYR A 31 -37.40 -47.69 8.67
CA TYR A 31 -36.97 -46.30 8.55
C TYR A 31 -38.15 -45.41 8.98
N LEU A 32 -37.99 -44.71 10.11
CA LEU A 32 -38.87 -43.62 10.51
C LEU A 32 -38.67 -42.45 9.53
N PRO A 33 -39.70 -41.98 8.80
CA PRO A 33 -39.61 -40.73 8.07
C PRO A 33 -39.75 -39.59 9.09
N LEU A 34 -38.64 -38.93 9.40
CA LEU A 34 -38.66 -37.65 10.11
C LEU A 34 -39.24 -36.59 9.18
N VAL A 35 -40.54 -36.30 9.37
CA VAL A 35 -41.20 -35.12 8.80
C VAL A 35 -40.83 -33.93 9.67
N GLY A 36 -39.87 -33.15 9.21
CA GLY A 36 -39.46 -31.87 9.76
C GLY A 36 -38.43 -31.25 8.81
N GLY A 37 -38.79 -30.11 8.19
CA GLY A 37 -37.98 -29.41 7.19
C GLY A 37 -36.71 -28.77 7.74
N GLY A 38 -35.76 -29.58 8.19
CA GLY A 38 -34.35 -29.21 8.18
C GLY A 38 -33.83 -29.46 6.77
N LYS A 39 -33.20 -28.47 6.14
CA LYS A 39 -32.30 -28.73 5.02
C LYS A 39 -31.39 -29.88 5.45
N ARG A 40 -31.36 -30.98 4.71
CA ARG A 40 -30.19 -31.85 4.73
C ARG A 40 -29.01 -30.90 4.48
N MET A 41 -27.98 -30.92 5.33
CA MET A 41 -26.72 -30.23 5.04
C MET A 41 -26.32 -30.65 3.62
N SER A 42 -26.22 -29.69 2.72
CA SER A 42 -26.45 -29.87 1.29
C SER A 42 -25.50 -30.89 0.68
N VAL A 43 -26.11 -31.75 -0.12
CA VAL A 43 -25.51 -32.79 -0.95
C VAL A 43 -25.47 -32.10 -2.32
N GLY A 44 -24.27 -31.72 -2.81
CA GLY A 44 -24.08 -31.07 -4.11
C GLY A 44 -23.30 -29.74 -4.14
N ASP A 45 -22.60 -29.32 -3.08
CA ASP A 45 -21.95 -28.00 -3.04
C ASP A 45 -20.47 -27.97 -3.50
N TRP A 46 -19.92 -29.10 -3.95
CA TRP A 46 -18.51 -29.22 -4.30
C TRP A 46 -18.32 -29.46 -5.79
N ASP A 47 -17.49 -28.63 -6.41
CA ASP A 47 -17.15 -28.72 -7.81
C ASP A 47 -15.65 -28.90 -8.01
N ILE A 48 -15.29 -29.53 -9.12
CA ILE A 48 -13.92 -29.65 -9.61
C ILE A 48 -13.83 -29.04 -11.01
N LEU A 49 -12.74 -28.31 -11.26
CA LEU A 49 -12.50 -27.73 -12.57
C LEU A 49 -11.85 -28.76 -13.49
N VAL A 50 -12.47 -28.99 -14.65
CA VAL A 50 -11.90 -29.79 -15.74
C VAL A 50 -11.40 -28.86 -16.83
N PRO A 51 -10.11 -28.96 -17.22
CA PRO A 51 -9.54 -28.18 -18.31
C PRO A 51 -10.31 -28.33 -19.61
N GLU A 52 -10.64 -27.21 -20.24
CA GLU A 52 -11.29 -27.21 -21.54
C GLU A 52 -10.81 -26.03 -22.39
N ALA A 53 -10.55 -26.30 -23.67
CA ALA A 53 -10.17 -25.27 -24.62
C ALA A 53 -11.35 -24.33 -24.87
N THR A 54 -11.07 -23.04 -25.01
CA THR A 54 -12.08 -22.06 -25.39
C THR A 54 -11.51 -20.95 -26.26
N THR A 55 -12.41 -20.26 -26.95
CA THR A 55 -12.17 -18.99 -27.62
C THR A 55 -13.27 -18.03 -27.18
N ASN A 56 -12.90 -16.98 -26.46
CA ASN A 56 -13.80 -15.87 -26.18
C ASN A 56 -13.89 -15.01 -27.44
N LEU A 57 -15.10 -14.94 -28.02
CA LEU A 57 -15.36 -14.22 -29.26
C LEU A 57 -15.56 -12.71 -29.05
N ILE A 58 -15.55 -12.25 -27.81
CA ILE A 58 -15.66 -10.84 -27.46
C ILE A 58 -14.27 -10.21 -27.45
N THR A 59 -14.13 -9.10 -28.17
CA THR A 59 -13.00 -8.17 -28.06
C THR A 59 -13.27 -7.19 -26.92
N ASN A 60 -12.23 -6.82 -26.16
CA ASN A 60 -12.34 -5.99 -24.95
C ASN A 60 -13.41 -6.52 -23.93
N PRO A 61 -13.30 -7.79 -23.49
CA PRO A 61 -14.30 -8.45 -22.64
C PRO A 61 -14.35 -7.92 -21.19
N SER A 62 -13.26 -7.34 -20.70
CA SER A 62 -13.10 -6.70 -19.39
C SER A 62 -13.31 -5.18 -19.41
N ALA A 63 -13.50 -4.57 -20.59
CA ALA A 63 -13.60 -3.12 -20.76
C ALA A 63 -12.40 -2.34 -20.18
N GLU A 64 -11.20 -2.93 -20.27
CA GLU A 64 -9.94 -2.32 -19.83
C GLU A 64 -9.45 -1.22 -20.80
N GLU A 65 -9.89 -1.24 -22.06
CA GLU A 65 -9.72 -0.14 -23.00
C GLU A 65 -10.98 0.76 -23.09
N ASN A 66 -11.08 1.66 -24.08
CA ASN A 66 -12.31 2.43 -24.24
C ASN A 66 -13.49 1.48 -24.44
N VAL A 67 -14.61 1.77 -23.78
CA VAL A 67 -15.81 0.91 -23.84
C VAL A 67 -16.44 0.85 -25.23
N THR A 68 -15.95 1.63 -26.20
CA THR A 68 -16.33 1.56 -27.61
C THR A 68 -15.35 0.78 -28.49
N ASP A 69 -14.26 0.28 -27.92
CA ASP A 69 -13.30 -0.57 -28.63
C ASP A 69 -13.84 -2.00 -28.58
N GLY A 70 -14.23 -2.54 -29.74
CA GLY A 70 -14.94 -3.84 -29.83
C GLY A 70 -16.45 -3.79 -29.56
N TRP A 71 -16.97 -2.62 -29.22
CA TRP A 71 -18.36 -2.43 -28.79
C TRP A 71 -18.95 -1.17 -29.40
N SER A 72 -20.22 -1.21 -29.76
CA SER A 72 -20.96 -0.05 -30.22
C SER A 72 -22.01 0.38 -29.20
N PHE A 73 -22.04 1.67 -28.89
CA PHE A 73 -23.03 2.25 -27.99
C PHE A 73 -24.27 2.74 -28.75
N ASN A 74 -25.47 2.45 -28.20
CA ASN A 74 -26.73 2.97 -28.71
C ASN A 74 -27.70 3.24 -27.56
N GLN A 75 -28.46 4.32 -27.68
CA GLN A 75 -29.50 4.73 -26.75
C GLN A 75 -30.79 5.14 -27.45
N GLY A 76 -31.92 4.89 -26.80
CA GLY A 76 -33.24 5.32 -27.28
C GLY A 76 -33.63 6.76 -26.90
N GLY A 77 -32.76 7.52 -26.24
CA GLY A 77 -32.99 8.86 -25.67
C GLY A 77 -31.76 9.78 -25.78
N SER A 78 -31.72 10.88 -25.04
CA SER A 78 -30.63 11.89 -25.12
C SER A 78 -29.73 11.95 -23.88
N GLY A 79 -29.95 11.13 -22.85
CA GLY A 79 -29.25 11.22 -21.57
C GLY A 79 -28.47 9.99 -21.11
N GLY A 80 -28.49 8.89 -21.84
CA GLY A 80 -27.71 7.69 -21.51
C GLY A 80 -26.22 7.84 -21.85
N SER A 81 -25.40 7.00 -21.22
CA SER A 81 -23.96 6.95 -21.49
C SER A 81 -23.41 5.56 -21.24
N ALA A 82 -22.27 5.27 -21.87
CA ALA A 82 -21.41 4.14 -21.54
C ALA A 82 -19.98 4.65 -21.37
N ALA A 83 -19.30 4.22 -20.32
CA ALA A 83 -17.95 4.66 -19.99
C ALA A 83 -17.18 3.56 -19.26
N LYS A 84 -15.85 3.60 -19.40
CA LYS A 84 -14.93 2.78 -18.60
C LYS A 84 -15.02 3.25 -17.15
N ASP A 85 -15.17 2.33 -16.21
CA ASP A 85 -15.23 2.66 -14.79
C ASP A 85 -14.30 1.74 -14.00
N THR A 86 -13.49 2.34 -13.13
CA THR A 86 -12.47 1.65 -12.33
C THR A 86 -12.89 1.51 -10.85
N THR A 87 -14.14 1.88 -10.53
CA THR A 87 -14.69 1.81 -9.16
C THR A 87 -15.16 0.40 -8.85
N TYR A 88 -15.82 -0.23 -9.83
CA TYR A 88 -16.30 -1.59 -9.73
C TYR A 88 -15.70 -2.36 -10.91
N ALA A 89 -14.75 -3.24 -10.63
CA ALA A 89 -14.20 -4.19 -11.60
C ALA A 89 -14.24 -5.59 -10.98
N TYR A 90 -14.35 -6.60 -11.83
CA TYR A 90 -14.42 -8.01 -11.50
C TYR A 90 -13.29 -8.81 -12.17
N ALA A 91 -12.94 -8.48 -13.41
CA ALA A 91 -11.82 -9.06 -14.12
C ALA A 91 -10.98 -7.93 -14.70
N GLY A 92 -9.73 -7.83 -14.25
CA GLY A 92 -8.86 -6.74 -14.70
C GLY A 92 -9.13 -5.41 -13.99
N ALA A 93 -8.70 -4.30 -14.60
CA ALA A 93 -8.61 -2.97 -13.99
C ALA A 93 -9.88 -2.10 -14.11
N ALA A 94 -10.87 -2.51 -14.91
CA ALA A 94 -12.07 -1.71 -15.15
C ALA A 94 -13.30 -2.59 -15.49
N SER A 95 -14.44 -1.93 -15.68
CA SER A 95 -15.64 -2.53 -16.27
C SER A 95 -16.41 -1.53 -17.12
N ALA A 96 -17.38 -2.02 -17.89
CA ALA A 96 -18.26 -1.19 -18.71
C ALA A 96 -19.45 -0.67 -17.88
N LYS A 97 -19.40 0.60 -17.49
CA LYS A 97 -20.53 1.28 -16.84
C LYS A 97 -21.52 1.77 -17.88
N ILE A 98 -22.78 1.38 -17.72
CA ILE A 98 -23.89 1.84 -18.57
C ILE A 98 -24.90 2.58 -17.70
N ILE A 99 -25.31 3.76 -18.14
CA ILE A 99 -26.34 4.59 -17.50
C ILE A 99 -27.47 4.81 -18.51
N ALA A 100 -28.71 4.49 -18.13
CA ALA A 100 -29.91 4.84 -18.90
C ALA A 100 -30.61 6.10 -18.36
N ASP A 101 -31.32 6.82 -19.24
CA ASP A 101 -32.20 7.94 -18.88
C ASP A 101 -33.64 7.49 -18.56
N ASP A 102 -34.51 8.45 -18.19
CA ASP A 102 -35.84 8.21 -17.61
C ASP A 102 -36.88 7.51 -18.50
N THR A 103 -36.55 7.26 -19.77
CA THR A 103 -37.50 6.75 -20.78
C THR A 103 -36.89 5.81 -21.83
N SER A 104 -35.59 5.49 -21.79
CA SER A 104 -34.94 4.71 -22.85
C SER A 104 -34.10 3.52 -22.36
N VAL A 105 -33.64 2.69 -23.32
CA VAL A 105 -32.67 1.62 -23.12
C VAL A 105 -31.31 2.15 -23.59
N ALA A 106 -30.31 2.11 -22.71
CA ALA A 106 -28.92 2.31 -23.07
C ALA A 106 -28.27 0.93 -23.22
N ARG A 107 -27.53 0.71 -24.31
CA ARG A 107 -26.91 -0.58 -24.57
C ARG A 107 -25.54 -0.46 -25.21
N LEU A 108 -24.70 -1.43 -24.89
CA LEU A 108 -23.52 -1.79 -25.66
C LEU A 108 -23.84 -3.05 -26.45
N TYR A 109 -23.40 -3.10 -27.70
CA TYR A 109 -23.51 -4.30 -28.51
C TYR A 109 -22.19 -4.64 -29.21
N SER A 110 -21.87 -5.93 -29.24
CA SER A 110 -20.64 -6.44 -29.84
C SER A 110 -20.66 -6.35 -31.36
N ASP A 111 -19.51 -6.61 -31.95
CA ASP A 111 -19.40 -6.98 -33.36
C ASP A 111 -20.21 -8.24 -33.72
N ASN A 112 -20.45 -8.40 -35.02
CA ASN A 112 -21.23 -9.52 -35.56
C ASN A 112 -20.47 -10.85 -35.43
N ILE A 113 -21.07 -11.80 -34.73
CA ILE A 113 -20.63 -13.19 -34.64
C ILE A 113 -21.43 -14.02 -35.64
N SER A 114 -20.75 -14.71 -36.56
CA SER A 114 -21.42 -15.60 -37.51
C SER A 114 -21.75 -16.95 -36.88
N LEU A 115 -23.01 -17.36 -36.91
CA LEU A 115 -23.53 -18.58 -36.31
C LEU A 115 -24.24 -19.46 -37.36
N ALA A 116 -23.74 -20.67 -37.58
CA ALA A 116 -24.34 -21.60 -38.54
C ALA A 116 -25.63 -22.23 -37.99
N ASN A 117 -26.50 -22.73 -38.87
CA ASN A 117 -27.72 -23.43 -38.43
C ASN A 117 -27.35 -24.69 -37.62
N GLY A 118 -27.93 -24.84 -36.43
CA GLY A 118 -27.65 -25.90 -35.47
C GLY A 118 -26.47 -25.63 -34.53
N GLU A 119 -25.73 -24.53 -34.72
CA GLU A 119 -24.64 -24.12 -33.83
C GLU A 119 -25.21 -23.37 -32.61
N SER A 120 -24.69 -23.67 -31.42
CA SER A 120 -25.05 -22.98 -30.17
C SER A 120 -24.06 -21.85 -29.88
N LEU A 121 -24.57 -20.75 -29.32
CA LEU A 121 -23.79 -19.67 -28.74
C LEU A 121 -24.23 -19.50 -27.29
N THR A 122 -23.27 -19.63 -26.37
CA THR A 122 -23.42 -19.29 -24.96
C THR A 122 -22.72 -17.98 -24.69
N VAL A 123 -23.39 -17.11 -23.93
CA VAL A 123 -22.85 -15.86 -23.44
C VAL A 123 -22.89 -15.89 -21.92
N GLN A 124 -21.78 -15.54 -21.31
CA GLN A 124 -21.67 -15.26 -19.89
C GLN A 124 -21.20 -13.81 -19.73
N ALA A 125 -21.72 -13.09 -18.75
CA ALA A 125 -21.21 -11.78 -18.34
C ALA A 125 -21.43 -11.59 -16.85
N ARG A 126 -20.62 -10.75 -16.22
CA ARG A 126 -20.82 -10.32 -14.84
C ARG A 126 -21.54 -8.99 -14.84
N ALA A 127 -22.54 -8.86 -13.97
CA ALA A 127 -23.28 -7.62 -13.78
C ALA A 127 -23.22 -7.19 -12.31
N TYR A 128 -22.92 -5.91 -12.07
CA TYR A 128 -23.04 -5.28 -10.75
C TYR A 128 -23.97 -4.08 -10.85
N ARG A 129 -24.81 -3.89 -9.84
CA ARG A 129 -25.70 -2.74 -9.74
C ARG A 129 -25.89 -2.30 -8.30
N THR A 130 -26.08 -1.00 -8.10
CA THR A 130 -26.28 -0.38 -6.78
C THR A 130 -27.75 -0.15 -6.45
N ALA A 131 -28.64 -0.32 -7.42
CA ALA A 131 -30.08 -0.21 -7.27
C ALA A 131 -30.77 -1.24 -8.17
N SER A 132 -31.97 -1.65 -7.78
CA SER A 132 -32.78 -2.58 -8.57
C SER A 132 -33.11 -2.01 -9.95
N GLY A 133 -32.93 -2.81 -11.01
CA GLY A 133 -33.25 -2.44 -12.39
C GLY A 133 -33.68 -3.64 -13.25
N ASP A 134 -33.85 -3.42 -14.55
CA ASP A 134 -34.16 -4.46 -15.56
C ASP A 134 -32.96 -4.66 -16.49
N ASP A 135 -31.77 -4.82 -15.90
CA ASP A 135 -30.50 -4.95 -16.62
C ASP A 135 -30.36 -6.33 -17.25
N ARG A 136 -29.89 -6.40 -18.50
CA ARG A 136 -30.00 -7.61 -19.33
C ARG A 136 -28.73 -7.92 -20.12
N VAL A 137 -28.50 -9.21 -20.30
CA VAL A 137 -27.55 -9.76 -21.28
C VAL A 137 -28.35 -10.57 -22.31
N ARG A 138 -28.12 -10.32 -23.60
CA ARG A 138 -29.00 -10.82 -24.67
C ARG A 138 -28.23 -11.24 -25.90
N ILE A 139 -28.74 -12.26 -26.58
CA ILE A 139 -28.30 -12.60 -27.95
C ILE A 139 -29.31 -12.00 -28.92
N TYR A 140 -28.84 -11.04 -29.72
CA TYR A 140 -29.62 -10.39 -30.77
C TYR A 140 -29.24 -10.97 -32.13
N ASP A 141 -30.21 -11.54 -32.84
CA ASP A 141 -30.06 -11.94 -34.24
C ASP A 141 -30.20 -10.71 -35.13
N ALA A 142 -29.06 -10.15 -35.54
CA ALA A 142 -28.99 -8.97 -36.39
C ALA A 142 -29.44 -9.23 -37.84
N THR A 143 -29.48 -10.50 -38.27
CA THR A 143 -29.94 -10.87 -39.61
C THR A 143 -31.46 -10.81 -39.72
N ASN A 144 -32.16 -11.29 -38.68
CA ASN A 144 -33.63 -11.30 -38.61
C ASN A 144 -34.20 -10.21 -37.68
N ALA A 145 -33.35 -9.31 -37.19
CA ALA A 145 -33.69 -8.21 -36.28
C ALA A 145 -34.51 -8.63 -35.04
N THR A 146 -34.15 -9.75 -34.40
CA THR A 146 -34.94 -10.36 -33.32
C THR A 146 -34.07 -10.73 -32.11
N TYR A 147 -34.55 -10.44 -30.89
CA TYR A 147 -33.92 -10.93 -29.65
C TYR A 147 -34.28 -12.39 -29.43
N ARG A 148 -33.28 -13.25 -29.27
CA ARG A 148 -33.47 -14.72 -29.20
C ARG A 148 -33.60 -15.22 -27.77
N VAL A 149 -32.68 -14.80 -26.92
CA VAL A 149 -32.64 -15.19 -25.52
C VAL A 149 -32.21 -13.99 -24.67
N THR A 150 -32.62 -13.98 -23.41
CA THR A 150 -32.37 -12.90 -22.45
C THR A 150 -32.15 -13.52 -21.09
N ASP A 151 -31.14 -13.03 -20.40
CA ASP A 151 -31.01 -13.16 -18.96
C ASP A 151 -31.13 -11.78 -18.31
N THR A 152 -31.58 -11.73 -17.05
CA THR A 152 -31.85 -10.48 -16.32
C THR A 152 -31.18 -10.51 -14.96
N CYS A 153 -30.43 -9.47 -14.62
CA CYS A 153 -29.78 -9.32 -13.32
C CYS A 153 -30.82 -9.18 -12.20
N ALA A 154 -30.68 -10.01 -11.16
CA ALA A 154 -31.54 -10.08 -9.99
C ALA A 154 -30.89 -9.45 -8.73
N GLU A 155 -29.58 -9.55 -8.56
CA GLU A 155 -28.89 -9.15 -7.33
C GLU A 155 -28.58 -7.64 -7.28
N THR A 156 -28.48 -7.06 -6.08
CA THR A 156 -28.09 -5.65 -5.89
C THR A 156 -26.99 -5.57 -4.84
N GLY A 157 -25.92 -4.84 -5.12
CA GLY A 157 -24.76 -4.72 -4.22
C GLY A 157 -23.79 -5.90 -4.26
N ALA A 158 -23.91 -6.78 -5.25
CA ALA A 158 -23.00 -7.91 -5.48
C ALA A 158 -22.85 -8.18 -6.99
N TRP A 159 -21.73 -8.78 -7.38
CA TRP A 159 -21.50 -9.24 -8.76
C TRP A 159 -22.28 -10.53 -9.02
N GLU A 160 -23.14 -10.51 -10.02
CA GLU A 160 -23.95 -11.65 -10.46
C GLU A 160 -23.40 -12.25 -11.77
N VAL A 161 -23.42 -13.58 -11.91
CA VAL A 161 -23.22 -14.24 -13.21
C VAL A 161 -24.53 -14.19 -13.98
N MET A 162 -24.51 -13.59 -15.15
CA MET A 162 -25.56 -13.73 -16.14
C MET A 162 -25.12 -14.73 -17.21
N GLU A 163 -25.95 -15.72 -17.51
CA GLU A 163 -25.62 -16.76 -18.48
C GLU A 163 -26.83 -17.09 -19.36
N THR A 164 -26.62 -17.10 -20.67
CA THR A 164 -27.68 -17.41 -21.62
C THR A 164 -27.16 -18.15 -22.85
N THR A 165 -27.97 -19.07 -23.38
CA THR A 165 -27.58 -19.91 -24.53
C THR A 165 -28.67 -19.92 -25.58
N TRP A 166 -28.30 -19.78 -26.84
CA TRP A 166 -29.20 -19.97 -27.98
C TRP A 166 -28.58 -20.87 -29.04
N THR A 167 -29.35 -21.84 -29.52
CA THR A 167 -29.01 -22.66 -30.68
C THR A 167 -29.71 -22.09 -31.90
N ASN A 168 -28.94 -21.77 -32.95
CA ASN A 168 -29.51 -21.24 -34.18
C ASN A 168 -30.43 -22.26 -34.84
N ASP A 169 -31.72 -21.94 -34.84
CA ASP A 169 -32.81 -22.76 -35.37
C ASP A 169 -33.48 -22.12 -36.60
N THR A 170 -32.85 -21.10 -37.20
CA THR A 170 -33.44 -20.30 -38.28
C THR A 170 -33.40 -20.96 -39.66
N GLY A 171 -32.71 -22.10 -39.79
CA GLY A 171 -32.56 -22.82 -41.05
C GLY A 171 -31.44 -22.29 -41.96
N GLY A 172 -30.70 -21.25 -41.53
CA GLY A 172 -29.56 -20.67 -42.26
C GLY A 172 -28.52 -20.06 -41.31
N SER A 173 -27.38 -19.62 -41.85
CA SER A 173 -26.40 -18.87 -41.06
C SER A 173 -26.90 -17.46 -40.77
N VAL A 174 -26.70 -17.00 -39.53
CA VAL A 174 -27.07 -15.66 -39.09
C VAL A 174 -25.87 -14.95 -38.45
N ASN A 175 -25.89 -13.63 -38.48
CA ASN A 175 -25.02 -12.79 -37.66
C ASN A 175 -25.75 -12.41 -36.38
N VAL A 176 -25.11 -12.66 -35.25
CA VAL A 176 -25.62 -12.32 -33.91
C VAL A 176 -24.71 -11.32 -33.22
N GLN A 177 -25.28 -10.54 -32.32
CA GLN A 177 -24.58 -9.59 -31.46
C GLN A 177 -24.93 -9.87 -30.01
N ILE A 178 -23.98 -9.64 -29.12
CA ILE A 178 -24.21 -9.67 -27.69
C ILE A 178 -24.59 -8.28 -27.24
N HIS A 179 -25.74 -8.15 -26.57
CA HIS A 179 -26.24 -6.86 -26.08
C HIS A 179 -26.18 -6.85 -24.56
N LEU A 180 -25.49 -5.85 -24.02
CA LEU A 180 -25.47 -5.49 -22.60
C LEU A 180 -26.39 -4.28 -22.44
N GLU A 181 -27.52 -4.44 -21.75
CA GLU A 181 -28.54 -3.40 -21.67
C GLU A 181 -28.75 -2.95 -20.23
N ASN A 182 -28.73 -1.63 -20.00
CA ASN A 182 -29.37 -1.02 -18.85
C ASN A 182 -30.78 -0.57 -19.27
N ARG A 183 -31.80 -1.10 -18.61
CA ARG A 183 -33.20 -0.80 -18.92
C ARG A 183 -33.94 -0.40 -17.66
N GLN A 184 -34.69 0.69 -17.78
CA GLN A 184 -35.25 1.35 -16.63
C GLN A 184 -36.64 0.82 -16.22
N ALA A 185 -36.86 0.77 -14.91
CA ALA A 185 -38.16 0.86 -14.25
C ALA A 185 -38.11 1.96 -13.17
N ASN A 186 -38.27 3.23 -13.55
CA ASN A 186 -38.57 4.39 -12.69
C ASN A 186 -37.47 5.08 -11.83
N SER A 187 -36.16 4.91 -12.08
CA SER A 187 -35.10 5.80 -11.52
C SER A 187 -33.78 5.73 -12.30
N ILE A 188 -32.99 6.80 -12.36
CA ILE A 188 -31.63 6.77 -12.95
C ILE A 188 -30.76 5.85 -12.08
N HIS A 189 -30.25 4.75 -12.66
CA HIS A 189 -29.27 3.88 -12.02
C HIS A 189 -28.18 3.48 -13.01
N ALA A 190 -27.02 3.09 -12.48
CA ALA A 190 -25.92 2.55 -13.27
C ALA A 190 -25.84 1.04 -13.09
N VAL A 191 -25.44 0.35 -14.15
CA VAL A 191 -25.03 -1.05 -14.12
C VAL A 191 -23.62 -1.14 -14.69
N TRP A 192 -22.81 -2.02 -14.11
CA TRP A 192 -21.47 -2.32 -14.57
C TRP A 192 -21.46 -3.74 -15.13
N PHE A 193 -20.97 -3.89 -16.35
CA PHE A 193 -20.78 -5.18 -16.98
C PHE A 193 -19.30 -5.47 -17.15
N ASP A 194 -18.91 -6.70 -16.83
CA ASP A 194 -17.52 -7.15 -16.88
C ASP A 194 -17.45 -8.64 -17.23
N ALA A 195 -16.24 -9.15 -17.49
CA ALA A 195 -15.93 -10.53 -17.76
C ALA A 195 -16.86 -11.16 -18.81
N VAL A 196 -17.07 -10.45 -19.92
CA VAL A 196 -18.00 -10.88 -20.96
C VAL A 196 -17.35 -11.96 -21.82
N GLN A 197 -17.96 -13.13 -21.85
CA GLN A 197 -17.50 -14.27 -22.63
C GLN A 197 -18.58 -14.78 -23.57
N ALA A 198 -18.26 -14.87 -24.86
CA ALA A 198 -19.13 -15.50 -25.86
C ALA A 198 -18.42 -16.69 -26.51
N GLU A 199 -19.03 -17.87 -26.45
CA GLU A 199 -18.46 -19.13 -26.94
C GLU A 199 -19.44 -19.88 -27.82
N LYS A 200 -18.96 -20.45 -28.94
CA LYS A 200 -19.75 -21.33 -29.82
C LYS A 200 -19.94 -22.72 -29.21
N LYS A 201 -20.59 -22.77 -28.05
CA LYS A 201 -20.87 -23.96 -27.25
C LYS A 201 -22.31 -23.90 -26.74
N SER A 202 -22.78 -25.00 -26.16
CA SER A 202 -24.09 -25.07 -25.51
C SER A 202 -24.03 -24.91 -23.99
N TYR A 203 -22.88 -24.46 -23.46
CA TYR A 203 -22.58 -24.24 -22.06
C TYR A 203 -21.40 -23.26 -21.94
N ALA A 204 -21.29 -22.57 -20.81
CA ALA A 204 -20.16 -21.69 -20.53
C ALA A 204 -18.97 -22.45 -19.95
N THR A 205 -17.77 -21.97 -20.25
CA THR A 205 -16.55 -22.30 -19.51
C THR A 205 -16.13 -21.11 -18.63
N THR A 206 -15.12 -21.28 -17.77
CA THR A 206 -14.57 -20.17 -16.99
C THR A 206 -14.10 -19.06 -17.90
N TYR A 207 -14.27 -17.83 -17.42
CA TYR A 207 -13.82 -16.61 -18.09
C TYR A 207 -12.40 -16.76 -18.64
N CYS A 208 -12.18 -16.25 -19.84
CA CYS A 208 -10.93 -16.26 -20.54
C CYS A 208 -10.70 -14.91 -21.19
N ASP A 209 -9.66 -14.26 -20.70
CA ASP A 209 -9.14 -12.99 -21.17
C ASP A 209 -7.66 -13.15 -21.44
N GLY A 210 -7.10 -12.45 -22.42
CA GLY A 210 -5.71 -12.69 -22.84
C GLY A 210 -4.69 -12.40 -21.74
N ASP A 211 -5.07 -11.62 -20.72
CA ASP A 211 -4.20 -11.26 -19.59
C ASP A 211 -4.34 -12.20 -18.39
N GLN A 212 -5.30 -13.13 -18.45
CA GLN A 212 -5.51 -14.12 -17.39
C GLN A 212 -4.57 -15.32 -17.53
N PRO A 213 -4.12 -15.91 -16.40
CA PRO A 213 -3.31 -17.11 -16.43
C PRO A 213 -3.93 -18.23 -17.29
N GLY A 214 -3.16 -18.72 -18.26
CA GLY A 214 -3.59 -19.82 -19.15
C GLY A 214 -4.49 -19.40 -20.31
N CYS A 215 -4.73 -18.11 -20.49
CA CYS A 215 -5.36 -17.52 -21.66
C CYS A 215 -4.35 -16.65 -22.42
N GLU A 216 -4.59 -16.43 -23.71
CA GLU A 216 -3.72 -15.66 -24.61
C GLU A 216 -4.57 -14.87 -25.62
N TRP A 217 -4.12 -13.66 -25.97
CA TRP A 217 -4.69 -12.86 -27.07
C TRP A 217 -4.34 -13.46 -28.44
N ASN A 218 -5.29 -13.49 -29.38
CA ASN A 218 -5.05 -13.95 -30.75
C ASN A 218 -4.46 -12.86 -31.67
N GLY A 219 -4.29 -11.64 -31.17
CA GLY A 219 -3.84 -10.47 -31.91
C GLY A 219 -3.45 -9.34 -30.97
N GLU A 220 -3.77 -8.10 -31.34
CA GLU A 220 -3.60 -6.96 -30.44
C GLU A 220 -4.41 -7.14 -29.15
N GLU A 221 -3.79 -6.80 -28.03
CA GLU A 221 -4.40 -6.88 -26.70
C GLU A 221 -5.66 -6.00 -26.66
N HIS A 222 -6.73 -6.52 -26.03
CA HIS A 222 -8.07 -5.91 -25.96
C HIS A 222 -8.77 -5.57 -27.29
N ASN A 223 -8.10 -5.74 -28.44
CA ASN A 223 -8.65 -5.52 -29.79
C ASN A 223 -8.71 -6.82 -30.61
N SER A 224 -8.63 -7.97 -29.94
CA SER A 224 -8.72 -9.29 -30.53
C SER A 224 -9.47 -10.27 -29.62
N THR A 225 -9.76 -11.47 -30.12
CA THR A 225 -10.36 -12.56 -29.33
C THR A 225 -9.31 -13.24 -28.46
N SER A 226 -9.71 -13.82 -27.33
CA SER A 226 -8.81 -14.55 -26.41
C SER A 226 -9.02 -16.06 -26.50
N THR A 227 -7.97 -16.86 -26.27
CA THR A 227 -8.06 -18.33 -26.29
C THR A 227 -7.42 -18.99 -25.09
N ARG A 228 -7.89 -20.19 -24.76
CA ARG A 228 -7.30 -21.09 -23.77
C ARG A 228 -7.11 -22.47 -24.34
N SER A 229 -6.00 -23.10 -23.99
CA SER A 229 -5.71 -24.50 -24.31
C SER A 229 -6.37 -25.48 -23.32
N ALA A 230 -6.83 -26.63 -23.83
CA ALA A 230 -7.29 -27.74 -22.99
C ALA A 230 -6.17 -28.40 -22.17
N ALA A 231 -4.91 -28.01 -22.39
CA ALA A 231 -3.75 -28.47 -21.61
C ALA A 231 -3.52 -27.66 -20.33
N SER A 232 -4.27 -26.59 -20.09
CA SER A 232 -4.11 -25.70 -18.93
C SER A 232 -5.22 -25.89 -17.90
N ARG A 233 -4.86 -26.21 -16.66
CA ARG A 233 -5.76 -26.25 -15.49
C ARG A 233 -6.11 -24.87 -14.94
N ALA A 234 -5.57 -23.80 -15.52
CA ALA A 234 -5.91 -22.44 -15.11
C ALA A 234 -7.38 -22.07 -15.36
N GLY A 235 -8.04 -22.73 -16.32
CA GLY A 235 -9.44 -22.52 -16.64
C GLY A 235 -10.07 -23.75 -17.30
N GLY A 236 -11.39 -23.76 -17.45
CA GLY A 236 -12.12 -24.89 -18.02
C GLY A 236 -13.58 -24.88 -17.62
N ARG A 237 -14.18 -26.04 -17.38
CA ARG A 237 -15.57 -26.16 -16.96
C ARG A 237 -15.66 -26.71 -15.54
N TRP A 238 -16.51 -26.10 -14.73
CA TRP A 238 -16.83 -26.62 -13.40
C TRP A 238 -17.80 -27.80 -13.53
N TYR A 239 -17.44 -28.91 -12.91
CA TYR A 239 -18.26 -30.11 -12.83
C TYR A 239 -18.57 -30.40 -11.38
N ASN A 240 -19.83 -30.67 -11.09
CA ASN A 240 -20.30 -30.97 -9.75
C ASN A 240 -19.91 -32.40 -9.37
N LEU A 241 -19.32 -32.56 -8.20
CA LEU A 241 -18.88 -33.87 -7.73
C LEU A 241 -20.03 -34.87 -7.61
N GLU A 242 -21.22 -34.44 -7.18
CA GLU A 242 -22.37 -35.32 -7.04
C GLU A 242 -23.06 -35.57 -8.39
N ASP A 243 -23.45 -34.52 -9.09
CA ASP A 243 -24.27 -34.65 -10.29
C ASP A 243 -23.50 -35.23 -11.48
N ASP A 244 -22.22 -34.86 -11.65
CA ASP A 244 -21.42 -35.28 -12.81
C ASP A 244 -20.56 -36.52 -12.53
N TYR A 245 -20.04 -36.68 -11.31
CA TYR A 245 -19.17 -37.81 -10.94
C TYR A 245 -19.82 -38.82 -9.99
N GLY A 246 -21.02 -38.56 -9.48
CA GLY A 246 -21.70 -39.42 -8.52
C GLY A 246 -21.06 -39.45 -7.13
N VAL A 247 -20.13 -38.53 -6.83
CA VAL A 247 -19.45 -38.41 -5.54
C VAL A 247 -20.31 -37.60 -4.59
N ILE A 248 -21.00 -38.29 -3.70
CA ILE A 248 -21.80 -37.67 -2.63
C ILE A 248 -20.86 -37.33 -1.49
N VAL A 249 -20.59 -36.03 -1.28
CA VAL A 249 -19.80 -35.54 -0.14
C VAL A 249 -20.69 -35.46 1.10
N GLU A 250 -20.39 -36.29 2.10
CA GLU A 250 -21.14 -36.33 3.37
C GLU A 250 -20.47 -35.49 4.48
N GLY A 251 -19.19 -35.16 4.31
CA GLY A 251 -18.46 -34.29 5.22
C GLY A 251 -17.12 -33.85 4.65
N TYR A 252 -16.59 -32.76 5.19
CA TYR A 252 -15.31 -32.20 4.80
C TYR A 252 -14.49 -31.82 6.05
N LEU A 253 -13.17 -32.02 5.97
CA LEU A 253 -12.23 -31.79 7.05
C LEU A 253 -11.10 -30.90 6.55
N GLY A 254 -10.61 -29.98 7.40
CA GLY A 254 -9.47 -29.11 7.07
C GLY A 254 -9.81 -27.90 6.18
N THR A 255 -11.09 -27.63 5.92
CA THR A 255 -11.59 -26.50 5.11
C THR A 255 -11.87 -25.21 5.92
N GLY A 256 -11.83 -25.30 7.27
CA GLY A 256 -11.98 -24.15 8.18
C GLY A 256 -10.72 -23.30 8.25
N MET A 257 -10.32 -22.79 9.42
CA MET A 257 -9.10 -21.98 9.58
C MET A 257 -7.81 -22.73 9.18
N ALA A 258 -6.91 -22.05 8.46
CA ALA A 258 -5.61 -22.59 8.06
C ALA A 258 -4.71 -22.96 9.27
N PRO A 259 -3.94 -24.06 9.19
CA PRO A 259 -2.95 -24.37 10.22
C PRO A 259 -1.90 -23.26 10.36
N ARG A 260 -1.51 -22.96 11.60
CA ARG A 260 -0.49 -21.95 11.92
C ARG A 260 0.64 -22.58 12.73
N SER A 261 1.87 -22.25 12.36
CA SER A 261 3.04 -22.53 13.16
C SER A 261 3.36 -21.31 14.01
N THR A 262 3.30 -21.46 15.34
CA THR A 262 3.59 -20.39 16.28
C THR A 262 4.95 -20.65 16.93
N SER A 263 5.91 -19.74 16.73
CA SER A 263 7.15 -19.70 17.49
C SER A 263 7.01 -18.64 18.59
N VAL A 264 7.25 -19.06 19.84
CA VAL A 264 7.34 -18.15 20.97
C VAL A 264 8.76 -18.23 21.49
N ASP A 265 9.57 -17.25 21.10
CA ASP A 265 10.97 -17.17 21.50
C ASP A 265 11.13 -16.16 22.64
N GLY A 266 11.72 -16.63 23.74
CA GLY A 266 12.08 -15.79 24.88
C GLY A 266 13.45 -15.17 24.69
N TYR A 267 13.57 -14.14 23.83
CA TYR A 267 14.75 -13.28 23.83
C TYR A 267 14.49 -12.01 24.65
N SER A 268 15.28 -11.89 25.70
CA SER A 268 15.34 -10.79 26.67
C SER A 268 16.39 -9.77 26.21
N GLN A 269 15.94 -8.59 25.83
CA GLN A 269 16.63 -7.35 26.23
C GLN A 269 15.78 -6.51 27.19
N LEU A 270 14.52 -6.91 27.45
CA LEU A 270 13.68 -6.37 28.52
C LEU A 270 13.02 -7.50 29.30
N PRO A 271 12.87 -7.40 30.64
CA PRO A 271 12.09 -8.34 31.43
C PRO A 271 10.63 -8.36 30.95
N GLY A 272 10.16 -9.50 30.44
CA GLY A 272 8.75 -9.72 30.06
C GLY A 272 8.42 -9.70 28.55
N GLY A 273 9.39 -9.49 27.67
CA GLY A 273 9.17 -9.54 26.22
C GLY A 273 9.12 -10.98 25.68
N THR A 274 8.05 -11.35 24.97
CA THR A 274 7.99 -12.58 24.18
C THR A 274 7.85 -12.21 22.70
N LEU A 275 8.77 -12.67 21.85
CA LEU A 275 8.58 -12.62 20.41
C LEU A 275 7.60 -13.72 20.05
N ASN A 276 6.38 -13.36 19.65
CA ASN A 276 5.36 -14.30 19.22
C ASN A 276 5.18 -14.16 17.71
N ASN A 277 5.77 -15.08 16.94
CA ASN A 277 5.58 -15.13 15.50
C ASN A 277 4.63 -16.27 15.15
N SER A 278 3.63 -16.01 14.31
CA SER A 278 2.67 -17.01 13.86
C SER A 278 2.56 -16.97 12.34
N VAL A 279 3.12 -17.99 11.69
CA VAL A 279 3.12 -18.09 10.22
C VAL A 279 2.07 -19.12 9.79
N ARG A 280 1.33 -18.81 8.72
CA ARG A 280 0.40 -19.75 8.08
C ARG A 280 1.21 -20.81 7.33
N THR A 281 0.85 -22.07 7.48
CA THR A 281 1.49 -23.18 6.76
C THR A 281 0.53 -23.79 5.76
N SER A 282 1.06 -24.46 4.73
CA SER A 282 0.28 -25.26 3.78
C SER A 282 -0.75 -26.14 4.49
N ARG A 283 -1.91 -26.34 3.87
CA ARG A 283 -3.00 -27.12 4.47
C ARG A 283 -3.24 -28.43 3.73
N THR A 284 -3.77 -29.40 4.46
CA THR A 284 -4.45 -30.57 3.86
C THR A 284 -5.93 -30.48 4.17
N PHE A 285 -6.77 -30.74 3.18
CA PHE A 285 -8.21 -30.89 3.39
C PHE A 285 -8.70 -32.19 2.75
N THR A 286 -9.84 -32.70 3.22
CA THR A 286 -10.39 -33.98 2.76
C THR A 286 -11.88 -33.88 2.59
N LEU A 287 -12.36 -34.31 1.42
CA LEU A 287 -13.78 -34.50 1.13
C LEU A 287 -14.12 -35.97 1.34
N VAL A 288 -14.99 -36.26 2.29
CA VAL A 288 -15.36 -37.63 2.70
C VAL A 288 -16.78 -37.92 2.25
N GLY A 289 -16.97 -39.08 1.64
CA GLY A 289 -18.26 -39.44 1.09
C GLY A 289 -18.28 -40.82 0.46
N PHE A 290 -19.12 -40.98 -0.56
CA PHE A 290 -19.18 -42.20 -1.35
C PHE A 290 -19.51 -41.93 -2.81
N ILE A 291 -19.04 -42.81 -3.70
CA ILE A 291 -19.45 -42.85 -5.09
C ILE A 291 -20.73 -43.65 -5.19
N ASN A 292 -21.81 -43.02 -5.64
CA ASN A 292 -23.09 -43.64 -5.91
C ASN A 292 -23.14 -44.12 -7.37
N SER A 293 -23.44 -45.40 -7.59
CA SER A 293 -23.55 -45.95 -8.94
C SER A 293 -24.78 -46.84 -9.12
N THR A 294 -25.17 -47.01 -10.38
CA THR A 294 -26.32 -47.84 -10.79
C THR A 294 -25.92 -49.25 -11.19
N SER A 295 -24.62 -49.47 -11.47
CA SER A 295 -24.06 -50.77 -11.85
C SER A 295 -22.55 -50.80 -11.58
N TYR A 296 -21.94 -51.99 -11.56
CA TYR A 296 -20.49 -52.10 -11.41
C TYR A 296 -19.72 -51.43 -12.58
N ALA A 297 -20.27 -51.44 -13.79
CA ALA A 297 -19.68 -50.72 -14.93
C ALA A 297 -19.70 -49.20 -14.71
N ASP A 298 -20.84 -48.67 -14.25
CA ASP A 298 -21.00 -47.24 -13.90
C ASP A 298 -20.03 -46.82 -12.79
N LEU A 299 -19.82 -47.67 -11.77
CA LEU A 299 -18.81 -47.43 -10.74
C LEU A 299 -17.39 -47.32 -11.31
N LEU A 300 -17.01 -48.25 -12.21
CA LEU A 300 -15.69 -48.23 -12.84
C LEU A 300 -15.51 -47.01 -13.75
N ASP A 301 -16.54 -46.63 -14.49
CA ASP A 301 -16.48 -45.46 -15.38
C ASP A 301 -16.31 -44.17 -14.57
N LYS A 302 -17.08 -43.99 -13.48
CA LYS A 302 -16.94 -42.85 -12.55
C LYS A 302 -15.55 -42.78 -11.92
N ARG A 303 -14.98 -43.92 -11.51
CA ARG A 303 -13.61 -44.00 -10.97
C ARG A 303 -12.57 -43.55 -11.99
N ASN A 304 -12.62 -44.11 -13.20
CA ASN A 304 -11.66 -43.75 -14.26
C ASN A 304 -11.75 -42.25 -14.58
N THR A 305 -12.97 -41.73 -14.67
CA THR A 305 -13.19 -40.30 -14.93
C THR A 305 -12.62 -39.42 -13.81
N LEU A 306 -12.81 -39.79 -12.53
CA LEU A 306 -12.20 -39.07 -11.40
C LEU A 306 -10.67 -39.15 -11.42
N ILE A 307 -10.09 -40.31 -11.76
CA ILE A 307 -8.65 -40.48 -11.90
C ILE A 307 -8.11 -39.59 -13.01
N ASP A 308 -8.76 -39.53 -14.17
CA ASP A 308 -8.33 -38.69 -15.29
C ASP A 308 -8.38 -37.19 -14.93
N VAL A 309 -9.38 -36.78 -14.14
CA VAL A 309 -9.53 -35.38 -13.71
C VAL A 309 -8.56 -35.01 -12.59
N LEU A 310 -8.23 -35.93 -11.67
CA LEU A 310 -7.37 -35.64 -10.51
C LEU A 310 -5.89 -35.95 -10.75
N SER A 311 -5.58 -36.81 -11.72
CA SER A 311 -4.20 -37.23 -11.98
C SER A 311 -3.35 -36.03 -12.42
N PRO A 312 -2.18 -35.81 -11.78
CA PRO A 312 -1.24 -34.80 -12.23
C PRO A 312 -0.67 -35.15 -13.62
N GLU A 313 -0.56 -36.43 -13.96
CA GLU A 313 0.02 -36.90 -15.24
C GLU A 313 -0.92 -36.74 -16.43
N ALA A 314 -2.22 -36.48 -16.20
CA ALA A 314 -3.20 -36.31 -17.26
C ALA A 314 -2.95 -35.04 -18.09
N TYR A 315 -2.17 -34.09 -17.57
CA TYR A 315 -1.91 -32.79 -18.21
C TYR A 315 -0.42 -32.46 -18.26
N PRO A 316 0.04 -31.70 -19.27
CA PRO A 316 1.43 -31.25 -19.35
C PRO A 316 1.82 -30.38 -18.16
N ARG A 317 3.09 -30.42 -17.79
CA ARG A 317 3.67 -29.50 -16.81
C ARG A 317 3.83 -28.11 -17.41
N ASP A 318 3.66 -27.08 -16.61
CA ASP A 318 4.01 -25.70 -16.94
C ASP A 318 5.37 -25.31 -16.33
N SER A 319 5.74 -24.04 -16.41
CA SER A 319 6.97 -23.51 -15.80
C SER A 319 7.01 -23.64 -14.27
N GLY A 320 5.84 -23.74 -13.62
CA GLY A 320 5.70 -23.97 -12.17
C GLY A 320 5.69 -25.45 -11.77
N GLY A 321 5.66 -26.36 -12.75
CA GLY A 321 5.73 -27.81 -12.54
C GLY A 321 4.39 -28.49 -12.76
N TRP A 322 3.95 -29.30 -11.80
CA TRP A 322 2.65 -29.95 -11.89
C TRP A 322 1.54 -28.93 -11.67
N GLN A 323 0.58 -28.87 -12.58
CA GLN A 323 -0.54 -27.94 -12.45
C GLN A 323 -1.51 -28.41 -11.33
N PRO A 324 -1.93 -27.51 -10.41
CA PRO A 324 -2.88 -27.86 -9.37
C PRO A 324 -4.30 -28.06 -9.92
N VAL A 325 -5.11 -28.80 -9.16
CA VAL A 325 -6.54 -28.94 -9.40
C VAL A 325 -7.28 -27.81 -8.68
N HIS A 326 -8.26 -27.20 -9.34
CA HIS A 326 -9.13 -26.23 -8.68
C HIS A 326 -10.37 -26.93 -8.11
N VAL A 327 -10.60 -26.71 -6.81
CA VAL A 327 -11.75 -27.22 -6.08
C VAL A 327 -12.55 -26.02 -5.59
N ARG A 328 -13.88 -26.06 -5.78
CA ARG A 328 -14.80 -24.97 -5.46
C ARG A 328 -15.90 -25.44 -4.53
N HIS A 329 -16.31 -24.56 -3.63
CA HIS A 329 -17.45 -24.73 -2.75
C HIS A 329 -18.49 -23.63 -3.00
N THR A 330 -19.73 -24.03 -3.31
CA THR A 330 -20.85 -23.13 -3.67
C THR A 330 -21.92 -23.03 -2.58
N GLY A 331 -21.83 -23.81 -1.51
CA GLY A 331 -22.85 -23.87 -0.45
C GLY A 331 -22.85 -22.69 0.54
N GLY A 332 -21.86 -21.80 0.44
CA GLY A 332 -21.69 -20.63 1.31
C GLY A 332 -22.50 -19.41 0.87
N THR A 333 -22.32 -18.30 1.57
CA THR A 333 -22.81 -16.96 1.16
C THR A 333 -22.12 -16.50 -0.12
N THR A 334 -20.82 -16.75 -0.23
CA THR A 334 -20.01 -16.54 -1.43
C THR A 334 -19.41 -17.85 -1.91
N THR A 335 -19.18 -17.93 -3.22
CA THR A 335 -18.52 -19.09 -3.81
C THR A 335 -17.01 -18.95 -3.67
N LYS A 336 -16.39 -19.95 -3.03
CA LYS A 336 -14.96 -19.94 -2.72
C LYS A 336 -14.27 -21.09 -3.41
N TRP A 337 -13.01 -20.92 -3.80
CA TRP A 337 -12.20 -21.94 -4.45
C TRP A 337 -10.77 -21.94 -3.93
N THR A 338 -10.06 -23.03 -4.14
CA THR A 338 -8.63 -23.14 -3.82
C THR A 338 -7.93 -24.04 -4.84
N ALA A 339 -6.64 -23.82 -5.03
CA ALA A 339 -5.77 -24.64 -5.86
C ALA A 339 -5.06 -25.68 -4.99
N ALA A 340 -5.21 -26.96 -5.33
CA ALA A 340 -4.64 -28.04 -4.54
C ALA A 340 -4.21 -29.23 -5.40
N HIS A 341 -3.26 -30.02 -4.89
CA HIS A 341 -2.86 -31.28 -5.50
C HIS A 341 -3.59 -32.44 -4.84
N TYR A 342 -4.06 -33.38 -5.64
CA TYR A 342 -4.57 -34.64 -5.14
C TYR A 342 -3.44 -35.42 -4.42
N GLU A 343 -3.68 -35.83 -3.18
CA GLU A 343 -2.70 -36.53 -2.34
C GLU A 343 -3.04 -38.00 -2.16
N ALA A 344 -4.30 -38.33 -1.85
CA ALA A 344 -4.76 -39.68 -1.51
C ALA A 344 -6.30 -39.80 -1.55
N GLY A 345 -6.85 -41.01 -1.41
CA GLY A 345 -8.28 -41.24 -1.19
C GLY A 345 -9.01 -42.13 -2.20
N LEU A 346 -8.35 -42.49 -3.31
CA LEU A 346 -8.86 -43.34 -4.40
C LEU A 346 -8.15 -44.70 -4.45
N GLU A 347 -7.48 -45.11 -3.37
CA GLU A 347 -6.72 -46.37 -3.28
C GLU A 347 -7.59 -47.64 -3.20
N ILE A 348 -8.90 -47.50 -3.40
CA ILE A 348 -9.92 -48.56 -3.47
C ILE A 348 -10.17 -49.25 -2.12
N ASP A 349 -11.36 -49.02 -1.55
CA ASP A 349 -11.90 -49.80 -0.43
C ASP A 349 -13.21 -50.47 -0.85
N HIS A 350 -13.09 -51.68 -1.40
CA HIS A 350 -14.24 -52.41 -1.92
C HIS A 350 -15.14 -52.92 -0.79
N ASN A 351 -16.29 -52.27 -0.61
CA ASN A 351 -17.28 -52.68 0.36
C ASN A 351 -18.12 -53.86 -0.15
N TRP A 352 -17.80 -55.07 0.32
CA TRP A 352 -18.53 -56.30 -0.03
C TRP A 352 -20.03 -56.26 0.32
N ARG A 353 -20.48 -55.36 1.21
CA ARG A 353 -21.91 -55.21 1.56
C ARG A 353 -22.69 -54.29 0.62
N LEU A 354 -22.00 -53.43 -0.14
CA LEU A 354 -22.59 -52.49 -1.09
C LEU A 354 -21.77 -52.54 -2.39
N PRO A 355 -21.95 -53.59 -3.22
CA PRO A 355 -21.03 -53.89 -4.32
C PRO A 355 -20.99 -52.84 -5.44
N ILE A 356 -21.92 -51.89 -5.43
CA ILE A 356 -22.03 -50.80 -6.40
C ILE A 356 -21.78 -49.42 -5.77
N ASN A 357 -21.48 -49.33 -4.46
CA ASN A 357 -21.15 -48.06 -3.81
C ASN A 357 -19.80 -48.18 -3.10
N GLU A 358 -18.97 -47.14 -3.19
CA GLU A 358 -17.63 -47.13 -2.61
C GLU A 358 -17.44 -45.88 -1.77
N ARG A 359 -16.81 -46.04 -0.59
CA ARG A 359 -16.43 -44.89 0.23
C ARG A 359 -15.16 -44.26 -0.33
N VAL A 360 -15.17 -42.94 -0.43
CA VAL A 360 -14.05 -42.15 -0.94
C VAL A 360 -13.71 -41.05 0.05
N ALA A 361 -12.43 -40.78 0.22
CA ALA A 361 -11.92 -39.71 1.06
C ALA A 361 -10.90 -38.90 0.27
N LEU A 362 -11.38 -38.09 -0.68
CA LEU A 362 -10.53 -37.29 -1.57
C LEU A 362 -9.72 -36.30 -0.74
N ARG A 363 -8.43 -36.58 -0.57
CA ARG A 363 -7.51 -35.78 0.22
C ARG A 363 -6.66 -34.93 -0.71
N PHE A 364 -6.58 -33.65 -0.38
CA PHE A 364 -5.88 -32.63 -1.14
C PHE A 364 -4.83 -31.94 -0.27
N PHE A 365 -3.69 -31.61 -0.88
CA PHE A 365 -2.65 -30.77 -0.34
C PHE A 365 -2.67 -29.42 -1.06
N ALA A 366 -2.92 -28.34 -0.32
CA ALA A 366 -2.91 -26.98 -0.84
C ALA A 366 -1.68 -26.24 -0.27
N PRO A 367 -0.65 -25.99 -1.10
CA PRO A 367 0.53 -25.25 -0.71
C PRO A 367 0.17 -23.83 -0.22
N ASP A 368 -0.73 -23.17 -0.95
CA ASP A 368 -1.42 -21.97 -0.50
C ASP A 368 -2.61 -22.38 0.37
N PRO A 369 -2.64 -22.03 1.67
CA PRO A 369 -3.69 -22.47 2.55
C PRO A 369 -4.97 -21.62 2.47
N ASN A 370 -5.04 -20.58 1.64
CA ASN A 370 -6.20 -19.71 1.60
C ASN A 370 -7.29 -20.22 0.65
N TRP A 371 -8.52 -19.79 0.93
CA TRP A 371 -9.65 -19.89 0.02
C TRP A 371 -9.85 -18.54 -0.66
N TYR A 372 -10.12 -18.54 -1.95
CA TYR A 372 -10.31 -17.33 -2.74
C TYR A 372 -11.75 -17.22 -3.21
N GLU A 373 -12.27 -16.00 -3.24
CA GLU A 373 -13.49 -15.76 -4.00
C GLU A 373 -13.23 -15.84 -5.51
N ILE A 374 -14.29 -16.08 -6.27
CA ILE A 374 -14.21 -16.01 -7.73
C ILE A 374 -14.26 -14.55 -8.12
N GLY A 375 -13.22 -14.09 -8.82
CA GLY A 375 -13.09 -12.72 -9.32
C GLY A 375 -11.77 -12.11 -8.88
N GLU A 376 -11.45 -10.96 -9.44
CA GLU A 376 -10.35 -10.10 -9.06
C GLU A 376 -10.92 -8.75 -8.65
N SER A 377 -10.55 -8.30 -7.46
CA SER A 377 -10.79 -6.95 -6.99
C SER A 377 -9.70 -6.05 -7.53
N ALA A 378 -10.07 -4.83 -7.92
CA ALA A 378 -9.15 -3.85 -8.47
C ALA A 378 -9.35 -2.48 -7.83
N LYS A 379 -8.28 -1.71 -7.76
CA LYS A 379 -8.32 -0.31 -7.33
C LYS A 379 -7.29 0.50 -8.09
N ALA A 380 -7.72 1.61 -8.68
CA ALA A 380 -6.81 2.61 -9.22
C ALA A 380 -6.00 3.24 -8.08
N LEU A 381 -4.68 3.29 -8.23
CA LEU A 381 -3.80 3.99 -7.31
C LEU A 381 -3.66 5.44 -7.74
N ASP A 382 -3.46 6.31 -6.77
CA ASP A 382 -3.04 7.67 -7.02
C ASP A 382 -1.51 7.72 -6.97
N THR A 383 -0.89 8.04 -8.10
CA THR A 383 0.56 8.01 -8.26
C THR A 383 1.22 9.34 -8.01
N ASN A 384 0.46 10.44 -8.04
CA ASN A 384 0.98 11.76 -7.83
C ASN A 384 -0.11 12.78 -7.60
N ASP A 385 -0.01 13.45 -6.45
CA ASP A 385 -0.74 14.67 -6.17
C ASP A 385 0.13 15.89 -6.42
N THR A 386 -0.52 17.03 -6.63
CA THR A 386 0.15 18.33 -6.74
C THR A 386 -0.60 19.36 -5.92
N ASP A 387 0.14 20.10 -5.10
CA ASP A 387 -0.42 21.25 -4.39
C ASP A 387 0.61 22.38 -4.28
N THR A 388 0.17 23.55 -3.84
CA THR A 388 1.03 24.70 -3.60
C THR A 388 1.66 24.58 -2.24
N PHE A 389 2.96 24.28 -2.19
CA PHE A 389 3.71 24.31 -0.94
C PHE A 389 4.33 25.68 -0.70
N ARG A 390 4.39 26.09 0.57
CA ARG A 390 4.80 27.43 1.00
C ARG A 390 5.92 27.34 2.02
N TYR A 391 7.14 27.12 1.55
CA TYR A 391 8.37 27.07 2.36
C TYR A 391 8.44 25.94 3.40
N ILE A 392 7.34 25.20 3.59
CA ILE A 392 7.24 24.08 4.50
C ILE A 392 6.46 22.94 3.84
N ALA A 393 6.78 21.72 4.25
CA ALA A 393 6.01 20.53 3.96
C ALA A 393 6.03 19.61 5.18
N GLY A 394 4.93 18.91 5.42
CA GLY A 394 4.83 17.87 6.43
C GLY A 394 4.15 16.63 5.90
N ARG A 395 4.75 15.46 6.15
CA ARG A 395 4.13 14.16 5.95
C ARG A 395 3.60 13.67 7.28
N LEU A 396 2.28 13.64 7.46
CA LEU A 396 1.68 13.20 8.72
C LEU A 396 1.64 11.68 8.82
N LYS A 397 1.95 11.11 9.98
CA LYS A 397 1.92 9.65 10.19
C LYS A 397 0.53 9.03 10.13
N SER A 398 -0.51 9.83 10.29
CA SER A 398 -1.91 9.37 10.22
C SER A 398 -2.34 9.06 8.79
N THR A 399 -1.85 9.82 7.81
CA THR A 399 -2.27 9.71 6.40
C THR A 399 -1.16 9.19 5.49
N GLY A 400 0.11 9.40 5.85
CA GLY A 400 1.25 9.13 4.97
C GLY A 400 1.40 10.11 3.82
N GLN A 401 0.50 11.09 3.68
CA GLN A 401 0.48 12.08 2.62
C GLN A 401 1.25 13.35 3.03
N TRP A 402 1.90 13.98 2.05
CA TRP A 402 2.54 15.28 2.20
C TRP A 402 1.51 16.41 2.06
N ASP A 403 1.68 17.45 2.87
CA ASP A 403 0.86 18.66 2.83
C ASP A 403 1.72 19.88 3.18
N ASP A 404 1.26 21.09 2.82
CA ASP A 404 1.87 22.35 3.25
C ASP A 404 1.46 22.77 4.67
N LEU A 405 0.87 21.82 5.40
CA LEU A 405 0.37 21.95 6.77
C LEU A 405 -0.77 22.98 6.85
N ASP A 406 -1.70 22.89 5.91
CA ASP A 406 -2.91 23.70 5.78
C ASP A 406 -2.66 25.23 5.77
N LEU A 407 -1.60 25.71 5.12
CA LEU A 407 -1.37 27.15 5.00
C LEU A 407 -2.40 27.80 4.07
N SER A 408 -3.04 28.87 4.54
CA SER A 408 -4.05 29.61 3.78
C SER A 408 -3.43 30.71 2.91
N ALA A 409 -2.28 31.26 3.30
CA ALA A 409 -1.57 32.29 2.58
C ALA A 409 -0.05 32.20 2.75
N ASN A 410 0.69 32.81 1.82
CA ASN A 410 2.14 32.94 1.96
C ASN A 410 2.47 33.87 3.15
N PRO A 411 3.62 33.65 3.82
CA PRO A 411 4.19 34.65 4.71
C PRO A 411 4.34 36.01 4.00
N SER A 412 4.18 37.08 4.77
CA SER A 412 4.08 38.45 4.25
C SER A 412 5.38 39.01 3.67
N THR A 413 6.52 38.75 4.31
CA THR A 413 7.86 38.99 3.74
C THR A 413 8.81 37.86 4.13
N ASN A 414 9.68 37.47 3.20
CA ASN A 414 10.49 36.24 3.29
C ASN A 414 9.62 35.00 3.59
N GLY A 415 10.22 33.88 3.98
CA GLY A 415 9.46 32.63 4.12
C GLY A 415 10.29 31.42 4.55
N ASP A 416 11.61 31.51 4.52
CA ASP A 416 12.49 30.36 4.72
C ASP A 416 12.37 29.86 6.16
N VAL A 417 12.17 28.56 6.30
CA VAL A 417 12.17 27.85 7.59
C VAL A 417 13.55 27.21 7.77
N TYR A 418 14.32 27.70 8.75
CA TYR A 418 15.70 27.26 9.03
C TYR A 418 15.80 26.29 10.21
N ALA A 419 14.80 26.27 11.10
CA ALA A 419 14.81 25.43 12.28
C ALA A 419 13.44 24.80 12.52
N ILE A 420 13.43 23.54 12.91
CA ILE A 420 12.24 22.82 13.33
C ILE A 420 12.58 22.09 14.63
N CYS A 421 11.66 22.12 15.58
CA CYS A 421 11.75 21.32 16.81
C CYS A 421 10.40 20.63 17.05
N VAL A 422 10.39 19.30 17.04
CA VAL A 422 9.23 18.51 17.45
C VAL A 422 9.34 18.27 18.95
N ALA A 423 8.56 19.02 19.74
CA ALA A 423 8.59 18.93 21.19
C ALA A 423 7.98 17.61 21.68
N SER A 424 8.30 17.26 22.91
CA SER A 424 7.92 15.97 23.50
C SER A 424 6.42 15.81 23.71
N ASP A 425 5.67 16.91 23.76
CA ASP A 425 4.21 16.95 23.84
C ASP A 425 3.50 16.80 22.48
N GLY A 426 4.25 16.84 21.38
CA GLY A 426 3.76 16.73 20.01
C GLY A 426 3.63 18.08 19.28
N THR A 427 3.80 19.20 19.96
CA THR A 427 3.83 20.53 19.34
C THR A 427 5.08 20.68 18.49
N VAL A 428 4.94 21.27 17.30
CA VAL A 428 6.07 21.51 16.40
C VAL A 428 6.34 23.01 16.34
N TYR A 429 7.58 23.41 16.63
CA TYR A 429 8.01 24.80 16.54
C TYR A 429 8.80 24.99 15.26
N PHE A 430 8.38 25.96 14.44
CA PHE A 430 9.09 26.37 13.24
C PHE A 430 9.76 27.71 13.48
N GLY A 431 11.03 27.82 13.09
CA GLY A 431 11.84 29.02 13.19
C GLY A 431 12.48 29.35 11.85
N GLY A 432 12.57 30.63 11.51
CA GLY A 432 13.05 31.04 10.20
C GLY A 432 13.30 32.55 10.05
N ASP A 433 13.27 33.01 8.79
CA ASP A 433 13.31 34.44 8.44
C ASP A 433 11.95 35.03 8.06
N PHE A 434 10.90 34.20 8.11
CA PHE A 434 9.53 34.54 7.73
C PHE A 434 8.94 35.62 8.63
N THR A 435 8.01 36.39 8.06
CA THR A 435 7.25 37.42 8.80
C THR A 435 5.79 37.38 8.38
N GLY A 436 4.87 37.59 9.31
CA GLY A 436 3.44 37.48 9.10
C GLY A 436 3.06 36.10 8.56
N TRP A 437 3.37 35.05 9.33
CA TRP A 437 3.07 33.66 8.99
C TRP A 437 1.60 33.50 8.61
N ASP A 438 1.34 32.70 7.57
CA ASP A 438 0.00 32.49 7.04
C ASP A 438 -0.75 33.80 6.68
N GLY A 439 -0.02 34.79 6.13
CA GLY A 439 -0.56 36.09 5.73
C GLY A 439 -0.93 37.04 6.88
N ASN A 440 -0.61 36.70 8.13
CA ASN A 440 -0.97 37.47 9.32
C ASN A 440 -0.01 38.65 9.61
N SER A 441 0.08 39.60 8.68
CA SER A 441 0.85 40.85 8.85
C SER A 441 0.01 41.97 9.48
N PRO A 442 0.56 42.86 10.34
CA PRO A 442 1.98 43.03 10.68
C PRO A 442 2.41 42.38 12.01
N SER A 443 1.64 41.44 12.58
CA SER A 443 1.81 41.09 13.99
C SER A 443 1.35 39.67 14.36
N GLY A 444 1.70 38.67 13.56
CA GLY A 444 1.45 37.27 13.91
C GLY A 444 2.48 36.33 13.30
N GLY A 445 3.25 35.64 14.17
CA GLY A 445 4.17 34.57 13.78
C GLY A 445 5.39 35.10 13.05
N ASP A 446 6.09 36.07 13.62
CA ASP A 446 7.33 36.59 13.03
C ASP A 446 8.51 35.75 13.51
N TYR A 447 9.25 35.14 12.58
CA TYR A 447 10.43 34.30 12.79
C TYR A 447 10.22 33.01 13.58
N ILE A 448 9.15 32.87 14.35
CA ILE A 448 8.79 31.67 15.09
C ILE A 448 7.28 31.46 15.15
N ILE A 449 6.85 30.21 15.02
CA ILE A 449 5.44 29.81 15.14
C ILE A 449 5.35 28.39 15.72
N ALA A 450 4.28 28.10 16.46
CA ALA A 450 3.96 26.75 16.91
C ALA A 450 2.83 26.15 16.07
N TYR A 451 2.94 24.87 15.75
CA TYR A 451 1.96 24.08 15.01
C TYR A 451 1.55 22.86 15.85
N ASP A 452 0.24 22.63 15.94
CA ASP A 452 -0.34 21.44 16.54
C ASP A 452 -0.76 20.46 15.42
N PRO A 453 -0.03 19.35 15.20
CA PRO A 453 -0.36 18.37 14.17
C PRO A 453 -1.68 17.64 14.41
N SER A 454 -2.14 17.58 15.67
CA SER A 454 -3.40 16.92 16.01
C SER A 454 -4.62 17.79 15.71
N ALA A 455 -4.45 19.11 15.79
CA ALA A 455 -5.49 20.09 15.48
C ALA A 455 -5.39 20.65 14.05
N GLY A 456 -4.24 20.50 13.38
CA GLY A 456 -3.98 21.10 12.07
C GLY A 456 -3.99 22.63 12.13
N SER A 457 -3.39 23.22 13.16
CA SER A 457 -3.49 24.68 13.37
C SER A 457 -2.24 25.32 13.94
N TYR A 458 -2.00 26.57 13.55
CA TYR A 458 -0.89 27.39 14.02
C TYR A 458 -1.28 28.29 15.18
N SER A 459 -0.31 28.58 16.05
CA SER A 459 -0.43 29.51 17.17
C SER A 459 0.82 30.37 17.31
N VAL A 460 0.59 31.66 17.55
CA VAL A 460 1.64 32.64 17.87
C VAL A 460 1.97 32.53 19.34
N LEU A 461 3.26 32.66 19.69
CA LEU A 461 3.75 32.59 21.05
C LEU A 461 3.57 33.96 21.73
N VAL A 462 3.00 34.04 22.93
CA VAL A 462 2.91 35.29 23.75
C VAL A 462 2.67 36.63 23.00
N GLY A 463 1.58 36.73 22.24
CA GLY A 463 1.09 38.02 21.69
C GLY A 463 1.85 38.57 20.47
N ALA A 464 1.33 39.67 19.93
CA ALA A 464 1.60 40.13 18.57
C ALA A 464 2.89 41.00 18.41
N SER A 465 4.08 40.39 18.57
CA SER A 465 5.39 40.80 18.02
C SER A 465 6.50 39.90 18.60
N ASP A 466 6.88 38.82 17.93
CA ASP A 466 7.67 37.73 18.53
C ASP A 466 9.17 38.07 18.68
N LEU A 467 9.90 38.01 17.56
CA LEU A 467 11.34 38.26 17.47
C LEU A 467 11.60 39.31 16.38
N ASN A 468 12.82 39.85 16.31
CA ASN A 468 13.20 40.85 15.29
C ASN A 468 14.30 40.38 14.33
N GLY A 469 14.60 39.08 14.30
CA GLY A 469 15.66 38.52 13.48
C GLY A 469 15.57 37.01 13.36
N ILE A 470 16.36 36.48 12.42
CA ILE A 470 16.31 35.08 11.98
C ILE A 470 16.53 34.12 13.14
N VAL A 471 15.68 33.09 13.22
CA VAL A 471 15.87 31.93 14.11
C VAL A 471 16.63 30.85 13.34
N TYR A 472 17.80 30.45 13.85
CA TYR A 472 18.64 29.43 13.22
C TYR A 472 18.57 28.07 13.92
N THR A 473 18.11 28.01 15.17
CA THR A 473 18.04 26.76 15.94
C THR A 473 16.97 26.84 17.00
N ILE A 474 16.29 25.71 17.22
CA ILE A 474 15.29 25.51 18.26
C ILE A 474 15.54 24.12 18.84
N GLU A 475 15.59 24.00 20.16
CA GLU A 475 15.82 22.73 20.87
C GLU A 475 14.94 22.63 22.12
N GLU A 476 14.33 21.47 22.37
CA GLU A 476 13.61 21.22 23.63
C GLU A 476 14.61 20.87 24.73
N GLY A 477 14.58 21.61 25.85
CA GLY A 477 15.40 21.33 27.01
C GLY A 477 14.90 20.14 27.84
N PRO A 478 15.74 19.57 28.72
CA PRO A 478 15.33 18.54 29.69
C PRO A 478 14.19 18.97 30.62
N ASP A 479 13.99 20.28 30.77
CA ASP A 479 12.94 20.94 31.53
C ASP A 479 11.62 21.12 30.75
N LYS A 480 11.56 20.66 29.49
CA LYS A 480 10.42 20.80 28.57
C LYS A 480 10.14 22.23 28.12
N LYS A 481 11.12 23.12 28.26
CA LYS A 481 11.10 24.45 27.67
C LYS A 481 11.77 24.46 26.32
N ILE A 482 11.45 25.45 25.50
CA ILE A 482 11.93 25.57 24.13
C ILE A 482 13.01 26.63 24.08
N TYR A 483 14.24 26.22 23.78
CA TYR A 483 15.41 27.08 23.71
C TYR A 483 15.63 27.49 22.27
N ILE A 484 15.68 28.79 22.02
CA ILE A 484 15.66 29.36 20.67
C ILE A 484 16.90 30.23 20.49
N GLY A 485 17.65 29.96 19.43
CA GLY A 485 18.88 30.67 19.08
C GLY A 485 18.79 31.31 17.69
N GLY A 486 19.36 32.50 17.54
CA GLY A 486 19.27 33.24 16.28
C GLY A 486 20.14 34.49 16.19
N SER A 487 19.75 35.39 15.28
CA SER A 487 20.35 36.73 15.14
C SER A 487 19.48 37.86 15.70
N PHE A 488 18.37 37.52 16.37
CA PHE A 488 17.48 38.51 16.99
C PHE A 488 18.17 39.23 18.15
N THR A 489 17.80 40.49 18.36
CA THR A 489 18.29 41.36 19.44
C THR A 489 17.15 41.95 20.26
N GLN A 490 15.92 41.50 20.02
CA GLN A 490 14.71 41.92 20.74
C GLN A 490 13.71 40.77 20.73
N VAL A 491 13.05 40.60 21.88
CA VAL A 491 11.91 39.69 22.05
C VAL A 491 10.76 40.54 22.58
N ASN A 492 9.61 40.53 21.90
CA ASN A 492 8.43 41.31 22.29
C ASN A 492 8.68 42.80 22.57
N GLY A 493 9.51 43.43 21.75
CA GLY A 493 9.84 44.86 21.85
C GLY A 493 10.68 45.26 23.07
N ASP A 494 11.26 44.31 23.82
CA ASP A 494 12.22 44.61 24.89
C ASP A 494 13.51 45.20 24.28
N ALA A 495 13.65 46.53 24.34
CA ALA A 495 14.82 47.26 23.89
C ALA A 495 16.02 47.20 24.87
N GLY A 496 15.90 46.43 25.97
CA GLY A 496 16.91 46.34 27.03
C GLY A 496 18.16 45.51 26.71
N GLY A 497 18.16 44.69 25.66
CA GLY A 497 19.33 43.91 25.21
C GLY A 497 19.64 42.63 26.02
N ASP A 498 18.88 42.35 27.08
CA ASP A 498 19.14 41.19 27.96
C ASP A 498 18.64 39.85 27.37
N ALA A 499 17.97 39.87 26.21
CA ALA A 499 17.37 38.71 25.53
C ALA A 499 17.94 38.52 24.10
N ASP A 500 19.15 39.00 23.86
CA ASP A 500 19.78 38.95 22.54
C ASP A 500 20.28 37.54 22.20
N TYR A 501 20.02 37.12 20.96
CA TYR A 501 20.52 35.90 20.30
C TYR A 501 20.08 34.56 20.88
N ILE A 502 19.66 34.50 22.15
CA ILE A 502 19.14 33.29 22.80
C ILE A 502 18.01 33.63 23.77
N ILE A 503 16.91 32.90 23.69
CA ILE A 503 15.73 33.04 24.55
C ILE A 503 15.13 31.67 24.86
N VAL A 504 14.38 31.58 25.95
CA VAL A 504 13.62 30.37 26.33
C VAL A 504 12.13 30.69 26.28
N TYR A 505 11.34 29.81 25.69
CA TYR A 505 9.89 29.83 25.78
C TYR A 505 9.43 28.70 26.71
N ASP A 506 8.56 29.01 27.67
CA ASP A 506 7.95 28.03 28.55
C ASP A 506 6.51 27.73 28.09
N PRO A 507 6.26 26.57 27.44
CA PRO A 507 4.93 26.22 26.95
C PRO A 507 3.89 26.07 28.06
N SER A 508 4.31 25.78 29.30
CA SER A 508 3.40 25.56 30.42
C SER A 508 2.80 26.87 30.96
N SER A 509 3.49 27.99 30.76
CA SER A 509 3.07 29.30 31.23
C SER A 509 2.81 30.30 30.11
N ASP A 510 3.04 29.90 28.85
CA ASP A 510 2.95 30.76 27.65
C ASP A 510 3.71 32.08 27.90
N ALA A 511 5.01 31.94 28.20
CA ALA A 511 5.86 33.07 28.59
C ALA A 511 7.30 32.92 28.09
N TRP A 512 7.90 34.07 27.76
CA TRP A 512 9.32 34.19 27.45
C TRP A 512 10.16 34.31 28.72
N GLU A 513 11.26 33.56 28.79
CA GLU A 513 12.24 33.55 29.86
C GLU A 513 13.64 33.86 29.33
N LYS A 514 14.37 34.71 30.05
CA LYS A 514 15.76 35.09 29.71
C LYS A 514 16.73 34.01 30.18
N LEU A 515 17.74 33.71 29.36
CA LEU A 515 18.82 32.78 29.72
C LEU A 515 20.10 33.52 30.10
N GLY A 516 20.15 34.01 31.34
CA GLY A 516 21.27 34.82 31.82
C GLY A 516 21.36 36.17 31.09
N THR A 517 22.58 36.65 30.83
CA THR A 517 22.86 37.91 30.09
C THR A 517 23.83 37.64 28.93
N PRO A 518 23.34 37.11 27.79
CA PRO A 518 24.18 36.62 26.70
C PRO A 518 24.94 37.75 25.97
N ASN A 519 24.40 38.97 25.97
CA ASN A 519 25.04 40.16 25.42
C ASN A 519 25.08 41.28 26.47
N THR A 520 26.28 41.73 26.85
CA THR A 520 26.49 42.88 27.76
C THR A 520 27.04 44.11 27.02
N GLY A 521 27.08 44.07 25.68
CA GLY A 521 27.63 45.13 24.83
C GLY A 521 29.15 45.11 24.67
N ALA A 522 29.86 44.18 25.33
CA ALA A 522 31.32 44.03 25.25
C ALA A 522 31.80 43.15 24.06
N ALA A 523 30.88 42.51 23.34
CA ALA A 523 31.15 41.44 22.38
C ALA A 523 30.67 41.75 20.94
N SER A 524 31.33 41.16 19.94
CA SER A 524 30.78 41.03 18.57
C SER A 524 30.09 39.68 18.44
N ILE A 525 28.78 39.66 18.71
CA ILE A 525 27.92 38.50 18.47
C ILE A 525 27.12 38.77 17.20
N THR A 526 27.09 37.82 16.28
CA THR A 526 26.31 37.94 15.04
C THR A 526 25.14 36.97 15.00
N SER A 527 25.32 35.75 15.52
CA SER A 527 24.26 34.73 15.59
C SER A 527 24.63 33.59 16.53
N VAL A 528 23.62 33.00 17.18
CA VAL A 528 23.63 31.64 17.71
C VAL A 528 23.07 30.70 16.64
N ARG A 529 23.71 29.55 16.44
CA ARG A 529 23.40 28.60 15.34
C ARG A 529 23.17 27.17 15.81
N ALA A 530 23.71 26.79 16.95
CA ALA A 530 23.58 25.42 17.47
C ALA A 530 23.34 25.42 18.98
N LEU A 531 22.50 24.50 19.42
CA LEU A 531 22.20 24.21 20.82
C LEU A 531 22.33 22.70 21.03
N ALA A 532 22.91 22.29 22.16
CA ALA A 532 22.94 20.88 22.54
C ALA A 532 23.04 20.74 24.06
N TRP A 533 22.49 19.65 24.60
CA TRP A 533 22.50 19.34 26.02
C TRP A 533 23.43 18.18 26.33
N ASP A 534 24.11 18.22 27.48
CA ASP A 534 24.72 17.01 28.06
C ASP A 534 23.78 16.32 29.06
N SER A 535 24.17 15.11 29.48
CA SER A 535 23.42 14.31 30.45
C SER A 535 23.31 14.96 31.85
N SER A 536 24.11 16.01 32.11
CA SER A 536 24.10 16.80 33.34
C SER A 536 23.28 18.08 33.23
N ASN A 537 22.45 18.22 32.18
CA ASN A 537 21.62 19.38 31.88
C ASN A 537 22.41 20.69 31.69
N ASN A 538 23.67 20.62 31.25
CA ASN A 538 24.34 21.81 30.76
C ASN A 538 23.99 22.06 29.30
N LEU A 539 23.78 23.32 28.94
CA LEU A 539 23.54 23.74 27.57
C LEU A 539 24.83 24.24 26.93
N TYR A 540 25.15 23.71 25.76
CA TYR A 540 26.20 24.20 24.87
C TYR A 540 25.57 25.06 23.78
N VAL A 541 26.13 26.26 23.59
CA VAL A 541 25.64 27.22 22.61
C VAL A 541 26.76 27.48 21.62
N GLY A 542 26.54 27.16 20.35
CA GLY A 542 27.48 27.39 19.25
C GLY A 542 27.03 28.51 18.34
N GLY A 543 27.96 29.26 17.76
CA GLY A 543 27.61 30.30 16.79
C GLY A 543 28.78 31.11 16.28
N ASN A 544 28.47 32.27 15.71
CA ASN A 544 29.44 33.21 15.17
C ASN A 544 29.60 34.41 16.11
N TYR A 545 30.53 34.26 17.06
CA TYR A 545 30.90 35.26 18.03
C TYR A 545 32.30 35.01 18.58
N THR A 546 32.95 36.05 19.10
CA THR A 546 34.32 35.98 19.66
C THR A 546 34.38 36.23 21.16
N ARG A 547 33.23 36.35 21.83
CA ARG A 547 33.11 36.46 23.30
C ARG A 547 31.64 36.37 23.73
N PHE A 548 31.15 35.20 24.15
CA PHE A 548 29.76 35.07 24.63
C PHE A 548 29.61 35.55 26.08
N ALA A 549 28.53 36.28 26.42
CA ALA A 549 28.21 36.72 27.77
C ALA A 549 29.36 37.44 28.54
N ASP A 550 30.27 38.10 27.81
CA ASP A 550 31.52 38.70 28.32
C ASP A 550 32.45 37.71 29.07
N VAL A 551 32.28 36.41 28.85
CA VAL A 551 33.15 35.38 29.40
C VAL A 551 34.41 35.29 28.56
N ALA A 552 35.57 35.50 29.19
CA ALA A 552 36.86 35.42 28.50
C ALA A 552 37.06 34.03 27.88
N ASN A 553 37.46 34.01 26.60
CA ASN A 553 37.70 32.81 25.78
C ASN A 553 36.46 31.97 25.45
N ALA A 554 35.24 32.47 25.69
CA ALA A 554 34.02 31.86 25.16
C ALA A 554 33.84 32.24 23.68
N ASP A 555 34.79 31.80 22.86
CA ASP A 555 34.87 32.13 21.44
C ASP A 555 34.18 31.01 20.65
N TYR A 556 33.14 31.37 19.88
CA TYR A 556 32.31 30.48 19.05
C TYR A 556 31.51 29.39 19.77
N ILE A 557 31.85 29.05 21.01
CA ILE A 557 31.11 28.16 21.89
C ILE A 557 31.11 28.63 23.34
N ALA A 558 29.97 28.46 24.02
CA ALA A 558 29.80 28.76 25.45
C ALA A 558 28.98 27.67 26.14
N LYS A 559 29.22 27.48 27.44
CA LYS A 559 28.52 26.50 28.28
C LYS A 559 27.70 27.21 29.36
N TRP A 560 26.43 26.85 29.50
CA TRP A 560 25.54 27.25 30.58
C TRP A 560 25.30 26.08 31.53
N ASP A 561 25.57 26.27 32.82
CA ASP A 561 25.44 25.22 33.85
C ASP A 561 24.08 25.25 34.61
N GLY A 562 23.11 26.02 34.10
CA GLY A 562 21.85 26.31 34.79
C GLY A 562 21.89 27.61 35.61
N SER A 563 23.07 28.18 35.85
CA SER A 563 23.23 29.39 36.67
C SER A 563 24.23 30.41 36.13
N SER A 564 25.27 29.96 35.40
CA SER A 564 26.34 30.81 34.92
C SER A 564 26.89 30.36 33.55
N TRP A 565 27.34 31.35 32.78
CA TRP A 565 28.05 31.12 31.52
C TRP A 565 29.54 30.87 31.80
N SER A 566 30.12 29.89 31.11
CA SER A 566 31.54 29.55 31.18
C SER A 566 32.11 29.23 29.80
N ALA A 567 33.41 29.45 29.63
CA ALA A 567 34.15 28.98 28.47
C ALA A 567 34.53 27.51 28.66
N MET A 568 34.59 26.74 27.58
CA MET A 568 35.00 25.33 27.63
C MET A 568 36.54 25.21 27.64
N ASP A 569 37.19 25.74 26.61
CA ASP A 569 38.65 25.91 26.46
C ASP A 569 38.90 26.76 25.20
N THR A 570 40.11 27.27 25.03
CA THR A 570 40.57 27.92 23.79
C THR A 570 40.82 26.89 22.68
N GLY A 571 40.77 27.32 21.41
CA GLY A 571 41.23 26.48 20.29
C GLY A 571 40.27 26.36 19.10
N LEU A 572 39.05 26.89 19.21
CA LEU A 572 38.16 27.07 18.06
C LEU A 572 38.59 28.31 17.26
N THR A 573 38.65 28.18 15.93
CA THR A 573 39.24 29.20 15.04
C THR A 573 38.25 29.73 14.00
N GLY A 574 36.95 29.56 14.26
CA GLY A 574 35.86 29.97 13.39
C GLY A 574 34.51 29.51 13.97
N TYR A 575 33.41 29.87 13.31
CA TYR A 575 32.07 29.69 13.87
C TYR A 575 31.64 28.23 13.93
N VAL A 576 30.86 27.91 14.95
CA VAL A 576 30.24 26.59 15.14
C VAL A 576 28.85 26.61 14.48
N ALA A 577 28.63 25.69 13.55
CA ALA A 577 27.36 25.51 12.83
C ALA A 577 26.48 24.45 13.49
N THR A 578 27.08 23.41 14.07
CA THR A 578 26.38 22.27 14.67
C THR A 578 27.13 21.72 15.88
N ILE A 579 26.38 21.17 16.83
CA ILE A 579 26.91 20.54 18.05
C ILE A 579 26.17 19.22 18.24
N ALA A 580 26.91 18.13 18.51
CA ALA A 580 26.35 16.86 18.93
C ALA A 580 27.07 16.36 20.18
N VAL A 581 26.33 15.80 21.14
CA VAL A 581 26.87 15.30 22.41
C VAL A 581 26.67 13.79 22.48
N ASP A 582 27.74 13.04 22.74
CA ASP A 582 27.65 11.58 22.88
C ASP A 582 27.22 11.16 24.29
N TYR A 583 26.95 9.86 24.49
CA TYR A 583 26.56 9.31 25.79
C TYR A 583 27.62 9.42 26.91
N ARG A 584 28.85 9.85 26.58
CA ARG A 584 29.95 10.10 27.52
C ARG A 584 30.13 11.59 27.80
N ASP A 585 29.20 12.43 27.33
CA ASP A 585 29.24 13.89 27.36
C ASP A 585 30.43 14.48 26.58
N TYR A 586 30.94 13.77 25.57
CA TYR A 586 31.90 14.35 24.63
C TYR A 586 31.16 15.24 23.64
N VAL A 587 31.64 16.46 23.47
CA VAL A 587 30.98 17.48 22.65
C VAL A 587 31.70 17.57 21.31
N TYR A 588 31.03 17.14 20.25
CA TYR A 588 31.48 17.21 18.87
C TYR A 588 30.94 18.48 18.23
N VAL A 589 31.81 19.22 17.55
CA VAL A 589 31.44 20.48 16.90
C VAL A 589 31.88 20.50 15.45
N GLY A 590 30.94 20.91 14.59
CA GLY A 590 31.12 21.16 13.17
C GLY A 590 30.96 22.64 12.84
N GLY A 591 31.59 23.07 11.76
CA GLY A 591 31.47 24.43 11.24
C GLY A 591 32.68 24.84 10.41
N TYR A 592 32.83 26.14 10.19
CA TYR A 592 33.90 26.69 9.37
C TYR A 592 35.12 27.04 10.23
N PHE A 593 36.06 26.09 10.39
CA PHE A 593 37.31 26.35 11.11
C PHE A 593 38.51 26.50 10.15
N SER A 594 39.32 27.53 10.39
CA SER A 594 40.53 27.80 9.58
C SER A 594 41.67 26.77 9.70
N SER A 595 41.61 25.84 10.67
CA SER A 595 42.73 24.94 11.00
C SER A 595 42.34 23.47 11.24
N ALA A 596 41.05 23.15 11.15
CA ALA A 596 40.49 21.81 11.27
C ALA A 596 39.13 21.74 10.57
N SER A 597 38.59 20.55 10.37
CA SER A 597 37.24 20.39 9.79
C SER A 597 36.15 20.20 10.85
N TRP A 598 36.54 19.73 12.03
CA TRP A 598 35.68 19.43 13.18
C TRP A 598 36.52 19.18 14.44
N ARG A 599 35.92 19.35 15.62
CA ARG A 599 36.61 19.21 16.90
C ARG A 599 35.76 18.42 17.90
N VAL A 600 36.41 17.79 18.86
CA VAL A 600 35.76 17.14 20.00
C VAL A 600 36.37 17.62 21.31
N TRP A 601 35.50 17.92 22.27
CA TRP A 601 35.85 18.24 23.65
C TRP A 601 35.57 17.03 24.54
N ASN A 602 36.57 16.61 25.29
CA ASN A 602 36.56 15.36 26.08
C ASN A 602 36.26 15.56 27.57
N GLY A 603 35.72 16.72 27.97
CA GLY A 603 35.61 17.11 29.39
C GLY A 603 36.70 18.07 29.87
N SER A 604 37.81 18.21 29.14
CA SER A 604 38.97 18.96 29.62
C SER A 604 39.75 19.74 28.55
N SER A 605 39.69 19.33 27.29
CA SER A 605 40.46 19.97 26.20
C SER A 605 39.83 19.68 24.84
N TRP A 606 40.05 20.59 23.89
CA TRP A 606 39.72 20.38 22.49
C TRP A 606 40.76 19.52 21.78
N SER A 607 40.29 18.59 20.94
CA SER A 607 41.12 17.79 20.05
C SER A 607 40.46 17.63 18.67
N ASN A 608 41.24 17.21 17.67
CA ASN A 608 40.68 16.84 16.37
C ASN A 608 39.99 15.49 16.46
N VAL A 609 38.81 15.38 15.86
CA VAL A 609 38.22 14.07 15.57
C VAL A 609 39.06 13.44 14.45
N GLY A 610 39.64 12.27 14.71
CA GLY A 610 40.59 11.62 13.80
C GLY A 610 39.94 11.14 12.49
N GLY A 611 40.78 10.73 11.51
CA GLY A 611 40.33 9.85 10.43
C GLY A 611 40.32 10.40 9.00
N LEU A 612 40.39 11.73 8.76
CA LEU A 612 40.33 12.26 7.40
C LEU A 612 41.32 13.41 7.15
N SER A 613 42.09 13.32 6.07
CA SER A 613 42.78 14.47 5.47
C SER A 613 41.78 15.19 4.55
N LEU A 614 40.88 15.96 5.14
CA LEU A 614 39.81 16.65 4.40
C LEU A 614 40.41 17.77 3.53
N TYR A 615 40.14 17.75 2.23
CA TYR A 615 40.58 18.79 1.31
C TYR A 615 39.78 20.07 1.59
N GLN A 616 40.46 21.12 2.09
CA GLN A 616 39.85 22.40 2.49
C GLN A 616 39.48 23.30 1.29
N ASN A 617 38.51 22.91 0.48
CA ASN A 617 37.90 23.79 -0.53
C ASN A 617 36.42 24.13 -0.24
N GLY A 618 35.88 23.74 0.93
CA GLY A 618 34.46 23.90 1.31
C GLY A 618 34.19 24.69 2.60
N PHE A 619 32.91 24.82 2.97
CA PHE A 619 32.36 25.58 4.10
C PHE A 619 32.38 24.84 5.46
N GLY A 620 32.74 23.55 5.52
CA GLY A 620 32.92 22.79 6.76
C GLY A 620 31.91 21.65 6.95
N ILE A 621 31.73 21.20 8.19
CA ILE A 621 30.63 20.31 8.60
C ILE A 621 29.41 21.16 8.94
N GLU A 622 28.26 20.82 8.34
CA GLU A 622 27.01 21.58 8.48
C GLU A 622 26.08 20.96 9.53
N GLU A 623 25.93 19.63 9.56
CA GLU A 623 25.09 18.94 10.56
C GLU A 623 25.74 17.65 11.09
N LEU A 624 25.47 17.34 12.37
CA LEU A 624 25.96 16.20 13.13
C LEU A 624 24.81 15.57 13.91
N ILE A 625 24.55 14.27 13.72
CA ILE A 625 23.48 13.54 14.42
C ILE A 625 23.97 12.16 14.87
N PHE A 626 23.74 11.81 16.13
CA PHE A 626 24.01 10.47 16.65
C PHE A 626 22.84 9.52 16.40
N ASP A 627 23.12 8.26 16.08
CA ASP A 627 22.14 7.18 16.25
C ASP A 627 22.11 6.65 17.68
N ASP A 628 21.11 5.81 17.97
CA ASP A 628 20.92 5.15 19.26
C ASP A 628 22.09 4.23 19.67
N TRP A 629 22.93 3.84 18.71
CA TRP A 629 24.12 3.00 18.96
C TRP A 629 25.38 3.83 19.22
N GLY A 630 25.30 5.15 19.08
CA GLY A 630 26.39 6.11 19.33
C GLY A 630 27.31 6.33 18.14
N ASP A 631 26.91 5.93 16.94
CA ASP A 631 27.59 6.31 15.73
C ASP A 631 27.10 7.69 15.24
N LEU A 632 28.00 8.48 14.68
CA LEU A 632 27.75 9.88 14.31
C LEU A 632 27.61 10.03 12.79
N TYR A 633 26.45 10.44 12.32
CA TYR A 633 26.20 10.84 10.94
C TYR A 633 26.63 12.28 10.73
N VAL A 634 27.28 12.53 9.59
CA VAL A 634 27.92 13.80 9.28
C VAL A 634 27.47 14.28 7.90
N GLY A 635 26.89 15.48 7.85
CA GLY A 635 26.58 16.22 6.63
C GLY A 635 27.58 17.36 6.48
N SER A 636 28.14 17.54 5.29
CA SER A 636 29.23 18.48 5.09
C SER A 636 29.31 19.02 3.67
N SER A 637 30.09 20.08 3.51
CA SER A 637 30.57 20.58 2.22
C SER A 637 31.98 20.07 1.90
N LEU A 638 32.45 19.05 2.62
CA LEU A 638 33.80 18.51 2.51
C LEU A 638 33.80 17.22 1.68
N LEU A 639 34.71 17.14 0.71
CA LEU A 639 35.04 15.86 0.10
C LEU A 639 35.89 15.05 1.09
N ALA A 640 35.41 13.89 1.53
CA ALA A 640 36.22 12.99 2.31
C ALA A 640 37.29 12.34 1.44
N ALA A 641 38.56 12.56 1.77
CA ALA A 641 39.65 11.76 1.23
C ALA A 641 39.74 10.45 2.03
N ASP A 642 38.85 9.51 1.76
CA ASP A 642 39.14 8.10 2.07
C ASP A 642 40.01 7.50 0.93
N SER A 643 40.54 6.29 1.12
CA SER A 643 41.43 5.65 0.13
C SER A 643 40.74 5.27 -1.19
N ASN A 644 39.42 5.43 -1.29
CA ASN A 644 38.55 4.94 -2.37
C ASN A 644 37.64 6.04 -2.98
N ASN A 645 37.53 7.22 -2.35
CA ASN A 645 36.69 8.38 -2.72
C ASN A 645 35.16 8.15 -2.60
N ASP A 646 34.71 7.35 -1.62
CA ASP A 646 33.31 6.91 -1.49
C ASP A 646 32.52 7.67 -0.38
N ALA A 647 33.17 8.36 0.55
CA ALA A 647 32.51 9.14 1.62
C ALA A 647 32.25 10.63 1.25
N ASN A 648 31.67 10.91 0.08
CA ASN A 648 31.50 12.29 -0.39
C ASN A 648 30.36 13.01 0.33
N TYR A 649 30.69 14.09 1.07
CA TYR A 649 29.80 15.04 1.74
C TYR A 649 28.89 14.49 2.85
N VAL A 650 28.51 13.20 2.80
CA VAL A 650 27.77 12.49 3.84
C VAL A 650 28.47 11.18 4.20
N PHE A 651 28.67 10.96 5.51
CA PHE A 651 29.31 9.74 6.01
C PHE A 651 28.97 9.46 7.47
N LYS A 652 29.29 8.23 7.90
CA LYS A 652 29.09 7.75 9.27
C LYS A 652 30.43 7.63 10.01
N TRP A 653 30.53 8.11 11.23
CA TRP A 653 31.71 8.03 12.10
C TRP A 653 31.43 7.11 13.31
N THR A 654 32.19 6.02 13.40
CA THR A 654 32.00 4.95 14.40
C THR A 654 32.74 5.19 15.72
N GLY A 655 33.23 6.41 15.95
CA GLY A 655 34.17 6.71 17.04
C GLY A 655 35.62 6.30 16.75
N THR A 656 35.86 5.44 15.75
CA THR A 656 37.20 4.96 15.40
C THR A 656 37.53 5.09 13.91
N ALA A 657 36.53 4.96 13.05
CA ALA A 657 36.67 5.02 11.60
C ALA A 657 35.46 5.65 10.94
N VAL A 658 35.70 6.23 9.76
CA VAL A 658 34.67 6.67 8.83
C VAL A 658 34.17 5.48 8.02
N GLN A 659 32.86 5.38 7.87
CA GLN A 659 32.16 4.45 7.01
C GLN A 659 31.42 5.24 5.94
N SER A 660 31.65 4.91 4.68
CA SER A 660 30.93 5.49 3.56
C SER A 660 29.48 4.97 3.54
N MET A 661 28.59 5.81 3.03
CA MET A 661 27.19 5.49 2.79
C MET A 661 27.00 5.42 1.27
N ASP A 662 27.41 4.29 0.70
CA ASP A 662 27.61 4.13 -0.75
C ASP A 662 28.66 5.11 -1.30
N GLN A 663 28.41 5.81 -2.42
CA GLN A 663 29.32 6.84 -2.99
C GLN A 663 29.13 8.24 -2.36
N GLY A 664 28.25 8.37 -1.36
CA GLY A 664 27.84 9.66 -0.79
C GLY A 664 27.00 10.47 -1.78
N THR A 665 27.21 11.79 -1.83
CA THR A 665 26.52 12.69 -2.78
C THR A 665 27.51 13.37 -3.73
N ASN A 666 27.00 13.98 -4.82
CA ASN A 666 27.86 14.74 -5.74
C ASN A 666 28.14 16.20 -5.31
N ASN A 667 27.46 16.69 -4.27
CA ASN A 667 27.63 18.04 -3.73
C ASN A 667 27.19 18.10 -2.25
N TYR A 668 27.21 19.30 -1.67
CA TYR A 668 27.03 19.54 -0.23
C TYR A 668 25.74 18.98 0.34
N VAL A 669 25.85 18.44 1.55
CA VAL A 669 24.74 18.07 2.42
C VAL A 669 24.69 19.08 3.56
N ASP A 670 23.63 19.89 3.56
CA ASP A 670 23.44 20.99 4.50
C ASP A 670 22.61 20.56 5.71
N ALA A 671 21.72 19.56 5.55
CA ALA A 671 20.90 19.05 6.63
C ALA A 671 20.78 17.51 6.64
N LEU A 672 20.64 16.95 7.83
CA LEU A 672 20.46 15.55 8.16
C LEU A 672 19.24 15.39 9.09
N GLU A 673 18.56 14.25 8.99
CA GLU A 673 17.59 13.82 9.99
C GLU A 673 17.59 12.30 10.08
N LEU A 674 17.82 11.75 11.26
CA LEU A 674 17.70 10.33 11.51
C LEU A 674 16.30 10.01 12.05
N ALA A 675 15.47 9.41 11.22
CA ALA A 675 14.12 9.05 11.60
C ALA A 675 14.08 7.86 12.58
N PRO A 676 12.97 7.68 13.34
CA PRO A 676 12.82 6.57 14.27
C PRO A 676 13.01 5.17 13.69
N ASP A 677 12.74 4.99 12.39
CA ASP A 677 12.96 3.72 11.67
C ASP A 677 14.38 3.54 11.15
N ALA A 678 15.32 4.34 11.66
CA ALA A 678 16.74 4.39 11.28
C ALA A 678 17.00 4.80 9.82
N ARG A 679 16.00 5.34 9.11
CA ARG A 679 16.23 5.98 7.80
C ARG A 679 16.89 7.34 8.01
N LEU A 680 17.92 7.63 7.23
CA LEU A 680 18.56 8.96 7.22
C LEU A 680 18.00 9.78 6.07
N TYR A 681 17.40 10.92 6.37
CA TYR A 681 17.02 11.93 5.39
C TYR A 681 18.15 12.95 5.27
N ILE A 682 18.43 13.37 4.04
CA ILE A 682 19.43 14.38 3.76
C ILE A 682 18.87 15.46 2.84
N ALA A 683 19.33 16.68 3.05
CA ALA A 683 19.05 17.84 2.21
C ALA A 683 20.35 18.62 1.92
N GLY A 684 20.40 19.31 0.79
CA GLY A 684 21.54 20.18 0.49
C GLY A 684 21.49 20.74 -0.93
N ARG A 685 22.61 20.66 -1.65
CA ARG A 685 22.75 21.17 -3.03
C ARG A 685 23.25 20.11 -4.01
N PHE A 686 23.03 18.84 -3.69
CA PHE A 686 23.40 17.69 -4.51
C PHE A 686 22.30 17.33 -5.49
N THR A 687 22.67 16.86 -6.68
CA THR A 687 21.73 16.33 -7.68
C THR A 687 21.82 14.81 -7.83
N ILE A 688 22.77 14.17 -7.13
CA ILE A 688 23.01 12.73 -7.15
C ILE A 688 23.35 12.26 -5.74
N ALA A 689 22.75 11.17 -5.30
CA ALA A 689 23.06 10.44 -4.06
C ALA A 689 23.26 8.95 -4.37
N GLY A 690 24.47 8.44 -4.15
CA GLY A 690 24.88 7.14 -4.67
C GLY A 690 24.77 7.09 -6.20
N ASP A 691 24.03 6.12 -6.71
CA ASP A 691 23.72 5.99 -8.13
C ASP A 691 22.38 6.65 -8.54
N VAL A 692 21.67 7.32 -7.60
CA VAL A 692 20.31 7.84 -7.81
C VAL A 692 20.31 9.33 -8.16
N GLU A 693 19.56 9.72 -9.19
CA GLU A 693 19.34 11.13 -9.55
C GLU A 693 18.24 11.77 -8.68
N VAL A 694 18.60 12.86 -8.00
CA VAL A 694 17.76 13.57 -7.02
C VAL A 694 17.83 15.07 -7.26
N THR A 695 17.16 15.53 -8.33
CA THR A 695 17.18 16.94 -8.77
C THR A 695 16.58 17.92 -7.77
N ASP A 696 15.88 17.41 -6.75
CA ASP A 696 15.15 18.22 -5.78
C ASP A 696 15.94 18.39 -4.47
N TYR A 697 17.21 17.99 -4.50
CA TYR A 697 18.21 18.14 -3.44
C TYR A 697 17.87 17.46 -2.11
N ILE A 698 16.98 16.47 -2.16
CA ILE A 698 16.60 15.65 -1.03
C ILE A 698 16.73 14.17 -1.38
N ALA A 699 17.22 13.39 -0.43
CA ALA A 699 17.32 11.94 -0.56
C ALA A 699 17.13 11.28 0.80
N ARG A 700 16.82 9.99 0.79
CA ARG A 700 16.80 9.16 2.00
C ARG A 700 17.65 7.91 1.82
N TRP A 701 18.42 7.58 2.84
CA TRP A 701 19.12 6.31 2.96
C TRP A 701 18.22 5.31 3.67
N ASN A 702 17.92 4.18 3.01
CA ASN A 702 17.04 3.14 3.55
C ASN A 702 17.80 2.05 4.33
N GLY A 703 19.10 2.24 4.59
CA GLY A 703 20.00 1.25 5.20
C GLY A 703 20.84 0.48 4.18
N PHE A 704 20.41 0.42 2.92
CA PHE A 704 21.09 -0.35 1.86
C PHE A 704 21.43 0.49 0.63
N ALA A 705 20.59 1.45 0.28
CA ALA A 705 20.75 2.32 -0.88
C ALA A 705 20.17 3.71 -0.61
N TRP A 706 20.66 4.70 -1.34
CA TRP A 706 20.00 6.00 -1.48
C TRP A 706 18.73 5.80 -2.31
N THR A 707 17.68 6.51 -1.93
CA THR A 707 16.41 6.55 -2.66
C THR A 707 15.86 7.97 -2.61
N PRO A 708 15.07 8.41 -3.61
CA PRO A 708 14.40 9.69 -3.53
C PRO A 708 13.34 9.68 -2.42
N VAL A 709 13.02 10.87 -1.92
CA VAL A 709 11.87 11.09 -1.05
C VAL A 709 10.61 11.13 -1.92
N ASP A 710 9.46 10.73 -1.39
CA ASP A 710 8.14 10.71 -2.04
C ASP A 710 7.53 12.11 -2.24
N MET A 711 8.38 13.11 -2.48
CA MET A 711 8.05 14.52 -2.68
C MET A 711 9.08 15.18 -3.60
N SER A 712 8.61 16.04 -4.51
CA SER A 712 9.37 17.00 -5.29
C SER A 712 8.90 18.40 -4.88
N PRO A 713 9.66 19.11 -4.03
CA PRO A 713 9.31 20.48 -3.62
C PRO A 713 9.37 21.48 -4.78
N PRO A 714 8.82 22.71 -4.61
CA PRO A 714 8.62 23.64 -5.72
C PRO A 714 9.92 24.19 -6.33
N GLY A 715 10.10 24.02 -7.65
CA GLY A 715 11.22 24.59 -8.39
C GLY A 715 12.56 23.93 -8.03
N THR A 716 13.55 24.73 -7.64
CA THR A 716 14.85 24.26 -7.14
C THR A 716 15.10 24.88 -5.76
N PRO A 717 14.44 24.38 -4.70
CA PRO A 717 14.57 24.93 -3.36
C PRO A 717 15.97 24.68 -2.78
N ASP A 718 16.45 25.58 -1.91
CA ASP A 718 17.38 25.17 -0.87
C ASP A 718 16.53 24.58 0.27
N VAL A 719 16.76 23.31 0.64
CA VAL A 719 16.08 22.66 1.77
C VAL A 719 17.00 22.80 2.99
N HIS A 720 16.52 23.48 4.02
CA HIS A 720 17.34 23.90 5.15
C HIS A 720 17.30 22.96 6.34
N VAL A 721 16.21 22.20 6.51
CA VAL A 721 15.98 21.41 7.71
C VAL A 721 14.98 20.29 7.44
N PHE A 722 15.27 19.11 8.01
CA PHE A 722 14.33 18.00 8.16
C PHE A 722 14.19 17.67 9.64
N ARG A 723 12.99 17.31 10.10
CA ARG A 723 12.80 16.75 11.44
C ARG A 723 11.73 15.67 11.44
N ALA A 724 12.03 14.53 12.03
CA ALA A 724 11.08 13.45 12.26
C ALA A 724 10.41 13.64 13.62
N GLY A 725 9.10 13.39 13.64
CA GLY A 725 8.33 13.26 14.86
C GLY A 725 8.48 11.87 15.47
N ARG A 726 7.77 11.66 16.57
CA ARG A 726 7.71 10.36 17.24
C ARG A 726 7.07 9.32 16.32
N ALA A 727 7.69 8.15 16.27
CA ALA A 727 7.10 6.95 15.69
C ALA A 727 5.69 6.67 16.23
N ASP A 728 4.85 6.14 15.35
CA ASP A 728 3.62 5.49 15.73
C ASP A 728 3.96 4.27 16.63
N PRO A 729 3.23 4.09 17.75
CA PRO A 729 3.54 3.02 18.71
C PRO A 729 3.27 1.61 18.17
N VAL A 730 2.56 1.48 17.05
CA VAL A 730 2.22 0.21 16.39
C VAL A 730 3.12 -0.04 15.19
N ILE A 731 3.36 0.99 14.37
CA ILE A 731 4.14 0.90 13.14
C ILE A 731 5.28 1.92 13.18
N GLU A 732 6.46 1.49 13.61
CA GLU A 732 7.61 2.38 13.85
C GLU A 732 8.05 3.20 12.61
N SER A 733 7.84 2.65 11.41
CA SER A 733 8.09 3.35 10.15
C SER A 733 7.12 4.48 9.84
N ASN A 734 6.02 4.61 10.59
CA ASN A 734 5.06 5.70 10.45
C ASN A 734 5.40 6.76 11.48
N TYR A 735 5.90 7.90 11.02
CA TYR A 735 6.22 9.08 11.83
C TYR A 735 5.91 10.33 11.02
N ASP A 736 5.67 11.41 11.74
CA ASP A 736 5.54 12.72 11.11
C ASP A 736 6.92 13.13 10.57
N LEU A 737 6.99 13.72 9.39
CA LEU A 737 8.25 14.21 8.83
C LEU A 737 8.04 15.63 8.31
N TYR A 738 8.83 16.58 8.79
CA TYR A 738 8.72 17.98 8.44
C TYR A 738 9.95 18.45 7.68
N ALA A 739 9.76 19.30 6.68
CA ALA A 739 10.80 19.87 5.86
C ALA A 739 10.60 21.39 5.71
N GLY A 740 11.67 22.17 5.89
CA GLY A 740 11.69 23.61 5.67
C GLY A 740 12.59 23.97 4.47
N PHE A 741 12.13 24.88 3.59
CA PHE A 741 12.83 25.22 2.34
C PHE A 741 12.54 26.65 1.84
N SER A 742 13.25 27.06 0.78
CA SER A 742 13.35 28.48 0.36
C SER A 742 12.43 28.94 -0.77
N THR A 743 11.50 28.09 -1.24
CA THR A 743 10.65 28.40 -2.40
C THR A 743 9.18 28.10 -2.13
N THR A 744 8.31 28.76 -2.89
CA THR A 744 6.88 28.47 -2.92
C THR A 744 6.42 28.21 -4.34
N GLY A 745 5.42 27.36 -4.50
CA GLY A 745 4.85 27.02 -5.79
C GLY A 745 4.30 25.60 -5.80
N SER A 746 4.10 25.05 -7.00
CA SER A 746 3.62 23.68 -7.15
C SER A 746 4.68 22.68 -6.72
N ALA A 747 4.37 21.88 -5.71
CA ALA A 747 5.06 20.65 -5.38
C ALA A 747 4.33 19.46 -6.01
N GLN A 748 5.04 18.34 -6.20
CA GLN A 748 4.46 17.06 -6.56
C GLN A 748 4.82 16.05 -5.47
N TYR A 749 3.90 15.19 -5.05
CA TYR A 749 4.17 14.21 -4.00
C TYR A 749 3.33 12.94 -4.21
N GLY A 750 3.62 11.88 -3.46
CA GLY A 750 2.89 10.61 -3.56
C GLY A 750 1.42 10.76 -3.20
N GLY A 751 0.53 10.25 -4.07
CA GLY A 751 -0.90 10.21 -3.81
C GLY A 751 -1.26 9.05 -2.88
N THR A 752 -2.32 9.23 -2.08
CA THR A 752 -2.79 8.21 -1.12
C THR A 752 -4.18 7.71 -1.49
N VAL A 753 -4.34 6.38 -1.54
CA VAL A 753 -5.62 5.72 -1.81
C VAL A 753 -5.90 4.60 -0.82
N THR A 754 -7.13 4.58 -0.29
CA THR A 754 -7.66 3.45 0.46
C THR A 754 -8.02 2.28 -0.47
N VAL A 755 -7.39 1.14 -0.22
CA VAL A 755 -7.64 -0.17 -0.85
C VAL A 755 -8.28 -1.10 0.18
N THR A 756 -9.52 -1.51 -0.04
CA THR A 756 -10.26 -2.37 0.91
C THR A 756 -10.21 -3.84 0.48
N ASN A 757 -9.51 -4.67 1.26
CA ASN A 757 -9.59 -6.13 1.14
C ASN A 757 -10.82 -6.62 1.91
N SER A 758 -11.83 -7.11 1.20
CA SER A 758 -13.10 -7.56 1.81
C SER A 758 -12.99 -8.98 2.39
N GLY A 759 -11.93 -9.71 2.06
CA GLY A 759 -11.61 -10.99 2.65
C GLY A 759 -11.16 -10.88 4.11
N ASN A 760 -11.13 -12.01 4.81
CA ASN A 760 -10.65 -12.07 6.20
C ASN A 760 -9.19 -12.56 6.34
N SER A 761 -8.50 -12.75 5.22
CA SER A 761 -7.07 -13.06 5.14
C SER A 761 -6.31 -11.98 4.39
N SER A 762 -5.04 -11.78 4.78
CA SER A 762 -4.11 -10.94 4.04
C SER A 762 -3.84 -11.52 2.64
N VAL A 763 -3.60 -10.65 1.66
CA VAL A 763 -3.39 -11.02 0.25
C VAL A 763 -2.19 -10.31 -0.36
N HIS A 764 -1.54 -10.96 -1.32
CA HIS A 764 -0.46 -10.36 -2.10
C HIS A 764 -1.02 -9.81 -3.41
N PRO A 765 -0.89 -8.50 -3.67
CA PRO A 765 -1.45 -7.91 -4.87
C PRO A 765 -0.53 -8.04 -6.10
N LYS A 766 -1.11 -7.90 -7.29
CA LYS A 766 -0.42 -7.51 -8.52
C LYS A 766 -0.61 -6.01 -8.71
N ILE A 767 0.44 -5.29 -9.07
CA ILE A 767 0.41 -3.87 -9.36
C ILE A 767 0.82 -3.67 -10.81
N VAL A 768 0.12 -2.80 -11.52
CA VAL A 768 0.41 -2.45 -12.91
C VAL A 768 0.56 -0.94 -12.98
N VAL A 769 1.66 -0.45 -13.55
CA VAL A 769 1.92 0.98 -13.75
C VAL A 769 2.26 1.20 -15.22
N ALA A 770 1.51 2.06 -15.90
CA ALA A 770 1.73 2.37 -17.30
C ALA A 770 1.87 3.88 -17.52
N ARG A 771 2.61 4.24 -18.56
CA ARG A 771 2.82 5.64 -18.96
C ARG A 771 2.37 5.84 -20.40
N SER A 772 1.66 6.94 -20.65
CA SER A 772 1.43 7.46 -22.00
C SER A 772 1.68 8.97 -22.09
N GLY A 773 2.33 9.40 -23.17
CA GLY A 773 2.72 10.77 -23.45
C GLY A 773 3.74 11.37 -22.47
N GLY A 774 3.76 12.70 -22.43
CA GLY A 774 4.64 13.51 -21.59
C GLY A 774 6.14 13.37 -21.87
N THR A 775 6.98 13.92 -21.00
CA THR A 775 8.45 13.92 -21.16
C THR A 775 9.11 12.77 -20.39
N SER A 776 8.79 12.60 -19.10
CA SER A 776 9.30 11.50 -18.27
C SER A 776 8.28 11.08 -17.22
N ALA A 777 8.31 9.81 -16.83
CA ALA A 777 7.67 9.28 -15.63
C ALA A 777 8.59 8.24 -14.98
N THR A 778 9.01 8.49 -13.75
CA THR A 778 9.93 7.62 -13.01
C THR A 778 9.19 7.09 -11.79
N LEU A 779 9.03 5.77 -11.70
CA LEU A 779 8.46 5.13 -10.52
C LEU A 779 9.51 5.16 -9.41
N ILE A 780 9.12 5.69 -8.23
CA ILE A 780 10.02 5.92 -7.10
C ILE A 780 9.68 5.01 -5.92
N SER A 781 8.40 4.96 -5.54
CA SER A 781 7.98 4.15 -4.39
C SER A 781 6.53 3.74 -4.44
N ILE A 782 6.24 2.58 -3.86
CA ILE A 782 4.88 2.16 -3.52
C ILE A 782 4.90 1.65 -2.08
N ARG A 783 4.13 2.27 -1.21
CA ARG A 783 4.08 2.00 0.23
C ARG A 783 2.67 1.58 0.63
N ASN A 784 2.57 0.50 1.40
CA ASN A 784 1.38 0.23 2.19
C ASN A 784 1.58 0.86 3.57
N HIS A 785 1.00 2.03 3.77
CA HIS A 785 1.10 2.81 5.01
C HIS A 785 0.47 2.08 6.20
N THR A 786 -0.58 1.29 5.98
CA THR A 786 -1.23 0.44 6.99
C THR A 786 -0.33 -0.68 7.51
N THR A 787 0.68 -1.12 6.75
CA THR A 787 1.62 -2.17 7.18
C THR A 787 3.04 -1.67 7.43
N GLY A 788 3.34 -0.43 7.03
CA GLY A 788 4.69 0.13 7.05
C GLY A 788 5.64 -0.46 5.99
N LYS A 789 5.14 -1.30 5.08
CA LYS A 789 5.96 -1.96 4.04
C LYS A 789 6.04 -1.12 2.78
N GLU A 790 7.22 -1.03 2.19
CA GLU A 790 7.50 -0.17 1.05
C GLU A 790 8.34 -0.89 0.00
N LEU A 791 8.05 -0.60 -1.27
CA LEU A 791 8.79 -1.00 -2.44
C LEU A 791 9.51 0.23 -2.99
N TYR A 792 10.81 0.11 -3.25
CA TYR A 792 11.67 1.19 -3.73
C TYR A 792 12.08 0.96 -5.17
N PHE A 793 12.07 2.03 -5.95
CA PHE A 793 12.35 2.02 -7.37
C PHE A 793 13.15 3.26 -7.79
N GLU A 794 13.81 3.13 -8.93
CA GLU A 794 14.26 4.24 -9.77
C GLU A 794 14.07 3.78 -11.22
N TYR A 795 12.82 3.57 -11.60
CA TYR A 795 12.47 2.96 -12.88
C TYR A 795 11.82 3.98 -13.81
N ASP A 796 12.55 4.39 -14.84
CA ASP A 796 12.06 5.26 -15.90
C ASP A 796 11.16 4.49 -16.86
N LEU A 797 9.86 4.80 -16.83
CA LEU A 797 8.88 4.29 -17.78
C LEU A 797 9.05 5.00 -19.12
N VAL A 798 9.15 4.25 -20.22
CA VAL A 798 9.10 4.83 -21.58
C VAL A 798 7.65 5.09 -22.02
N ASP A 799 7.48 5.95 -23.02
CA ASP A 799 6.14 6.26 -23.55
C ASP A 799 5.49 5.01 -24.18
N GLY A 800 4.32 4.64 -23.66
CA GLY A 800 3.58 3.44 -24.04
C GLY A 800 3.92 2.19 -23.23
N GLU A 801 4.88 2.26 -22.31
CA GLU A 801 5.29 1.11 -21.49
C GLU A 801 4.31 0.81 -20.36
N GLU A 802 4.06 -0.48 -20.14
CA GLU A 802 3.42 -1.04 -18.98
C GLU A 802 4.41 -1.88 -18.15
N LEU A 803 4.53 -1.54 -16.87
CA LEU A 803 5.29 -2.28 -15.88
C LEU A 803 4.35 -3.05 -14.95
N THR A 804 4.39 -4.38 -15.03
CA THR A 804 3.69 -5.29 -14.13
C THR A 804 4.60 -5.75 -12.98
N ILE A 805 4.19 -5.47 -11.75
CA ILE A 805 4.80 -5.93 -10.49
C ILE A 805 3.87 -6.97 -9.84
N ASP A 806 4.23 -8.24 -9.90
CA ASP A 806 3.45 -9.35 -9.36
C ASP A 806 4.04 -9.81 -8.04
N LEU A 807 3.41 -9.47 -6.91
CA LEU A 807 3.90 -9.80 -5.56
C LEU A 807 3.33 -11.13 -5.04
N ARG A 808 2.51 -11.82 -5.84
CA ARG A 808 1.98 -13.14 -5.46
C ARG A 808 3.13 -14.10 -5.20
N LEU A 809 2.97 -14.92 -4.16
CA LEU A 809 4.04 -15.74 -3.58
C LEU A 809 4.65 -16.76 -4.57
N ASP A 810 3.92 -17.15 -5.60
CA ASP A 810 4.36 -18.07 -6.65
C ASP A 810 5.12 -17.39 -7.80
N ARG A 811 5.04 -16.05 -7.91
CA ARG A 811 5.61 -15.27 -9.01
C ARG A 811 6.73 -14.36 -8.54
N GLN A 812 6.43 -13.39 -7.67
CA GLN A 812 7.36 -12.35 -7.21
C GLN A 812 8.23 -11.78 -8.36
N THR A 813 7.57 -11.31 -9.42
CA THR A 813 8.22 -10.85 -10.65
C THR A 813 7.90 -9.39 -10.96
N ILE A 814 8.82 -8.73 -11.65
CA ILE A 814 8.56 -7.44 -12.30
C ILE A 814 8.86 -7.59 -13.80
N THR A 815 7.91 -7.23 -14.65
CA THR A 815 7.98 -7.41 -16.10
C THR A 815 7.46 -6.19 -16.80
N SER A 816 8.21 -5.73 -17.80
CA SER A 816 7.79 -4.70 -18.74
C SER A 816 7.40 -5.34 -20.06
N ASP A 817 6.33 -4.86 -20.67
CA ASP A 817 5.85 -5.26 -22.00
C ASP A 817 6.86 -4.91 -23.13
N PHE A 818 7.62 -3.82 -23.00
CA PHE A 818 8.65 -3.42 -23.97
C PHE A 818 9.94 -4.24 -23.85
N PHE A 819 10.22 -4.67 -22.64
CA PHE A 819 11.59 -4.88 -22.17
C PHE A 819 11.79 -6.24 -21.51
N GLY A 820 10.70 -6.94 -21.21
CA GLY A 820 10.66 -8.20 -20.48
C GLY A 820 10.95 -8.01 -19.00
N THR A 821 11.48 -9.05 -18.36
CA THR A 821 11.72 -9.06 -16.91
C THR A 821 12.72 -7.99 -16.48
N ARG A 822 12.46 -7.35 -15.33
CA ARG A 822 13.22 -6.20 -14.81
C ARG A 822 13.61 -6.33 -13.34
N TYR A 823 14.23 -7.45 -12.94
CA TYR A 823 14.59 -7.68 -11.52
C TYR A 823 15.42 -6.55 -10.88
N ASN A 824 16.22 -5.81 -11.66
CA ASN A 824 17.02 -4.69 -11.17
C ASN A 824 16.22 -3.40 -10.95
N ALA A 825 14.91 -3.38 -11.26
CA ALA A 825 14.06 -2.21 -11.02
C ALA A 825 13.79 -1.99 -9.52
N PHE A 826 13.88 -3.05 -8.71
CA PHE A 826 13.78 -2.91 -7.25
C PHE A 826 15.11 -2.47 -6.67
N LEU A 827 15.08 -1.40 -5.88
CA LEU A 827 16.22 -1.01 -5.07
C LEU A 827 16.34 -1.93 -3.85
N PRO A 828 17.57 -2.18 -3.35
CA PRO A 828 17.81 -2.92 -2.11
C PRO A 828 16.98 -2.34 -0.94
N GLY A 829 16.47 -3.22 -0.07
CA GLY A 829 15.59 -2.84 1.05
C GLY A 829 14.09 -2.90 0.73
N SER A 830 13.69 -3.17 -0.51
CA SER A 830 12.28 -3.35 -0.90
C SER A 830 11.62 -4.56 -0.24
N ALA A 831 10.39 -4.38 0.26
CA ALA A 831 9.62 -5.38 1.01
C ALA A 831 8.88 -6.42 0.13
N LEU A 832 9.55 -7.00 -0.87
CA LEU A 832 8.92 -7.87 -1.89
C LEU A 832 8.12 -9.06 -1.33
N GLY A 833 8.61 -9.69 -0.27
CA GLY A 833 7.96 -10.85 0.35
C GLY A 833 6.89 -10.50 1.38
N ASP A 834 6.87 -9.25 1.84
CA ASP A 834 6.04 -8.82 2.99
C ASP A 834 4.94 -7.84 2.59
N PHE A 835 5.02 -7.23 1.41
CA PHE A 835 4.01 -6.30 0.93
C PHE A 835 2.69 -7.03 0.69
N THR A 836 1.72 -6.78 1.57
CA THR A 836 0.42 -7.44 1.61
C THR A 836 -0.68 -6.44 1.90
N LEU A 837 -1.90 -6.72 1.43
CA LEU A 837 -3.11 -6.04 1.88
C LEU A 837 -3.70 -6.82 3.05
N GLN A 838 -3.82 -6.18 4.21
CA GLN A 838 -4.47 -6.76 5.38
C GLN A 838 -6.00 -6.77 5.22
N PRO A 839 -6.74 -7.63 5.92
CA PRO A 839 -8.20 -7.55 5.94
C PRO A 839 -8.68 -6.14 6.33
N GLY A 840 -9.64 -5.60 5.57
CA GLY A 840 -10.14 -4.24 5.73
C GLY A 840 -9.38 -3.19 4.90
N ASP A 841 -9.38 -1.95 5.38
CA ASP A 841 -8.84 -0.79 4.67
C ASP A 841 -7.31 -0.72 4.79
N ASN A 842 -6.65 -0.57 3.63
CA ASN A 842 -5.21 -0.37 3.51
C ASN A 842 -4.93 0.95 2.81
N GLU A 843 -4.19 1.85 3.45
CA GLU A 843 -3.77 3.10 2.84
C GLU A 843 -2.51 2.86 2.01
N ILE A 844 -2.64 3.03 0.68
CA ILE A 844 -1.53 2.84 -0.26
C ILE A 844 -1.08 4.21 -0.75
N VAL A 845 0.21 4.49 -0.56
CA VAL A 845 0.88 5.68 -1.08
C VAL A 845 1.74 5.27 -2.27
N ALA A 846 1.52 5.84 -3.44
CA ALA A 846 2.35 5.60 -4.62
C ALA A 846 2.92 6.91 -5.15
N TYR A 847 4.19 6.88 -5.55
CA TYR A 847 4.87 8.06 -6.10
C TYR A 847 5.55 7.76 -7.42
N VAL A 848 5.07 8.43 -8.46
CA VAL A 848 5.69 8.51 -9.78
C VAL A 848 6.04 9.98 -10.04
N LYS A 849 7.34 10.25 -10.14
CA LYS A 849 7.85 11.58 -10.49
C LYS A 849 7.62 11.81 -11.97
N THR A 850 6.94 12.89 -12.35
CA THR A 850 6.60 13.14 -13.76
C THR A 850 7.06 14.51 -14.25
N ALA A 851 7.40 14.58 -15.54
CA ALA A 851 7.68 15.84 -16.22
C ALA A 851 6.97 15.91 -17.57
N GLY A 852 6.45 17.10 -17.91
CA GLY A 852 5.76 17.33 -19.18
C GLY A 852 4.36 16.72 -19.28
N ALA A 853 3.68 16.53 -18.13
CA ALA A 853 2.30 16.04 -18.02
C ALA A 853 2.02 14.71 -18.76
N PRO A 854 2.78 13.63 -18.49
CA PRO A 854 2.39 12.29 -18.93
C PRO A 854 1.10 11.87 -18.22
N ALA A 855 0.30 11.03 -18.88
CA ALA A 855 -0.75 10.28 -18.21
C ALA A 855 -0.10 9.00 -17.64
N VAL A 856 -0.11 8.88 -16.33
CA VAL A 856 0.32 7.67 -15.63
C VAL A 856 -0.92 6.98 -15.08
N THR A 857 -1.12 5.73 -15.44
CA THR A 857 -2.16 4.89 -14.88
C THR A 857 -1.52 3.86 -13.97
N ALA A 858 -2.06 3.68 -12.76
CA ALA A 858 -1.62 2.62 -11.88
C ALA A 858 -2.82 1.92 -11.25
N TYR A 859 -2.76 0.59 -11.21
CA TYR A 859 -3.81 -0.24 -10.63
C TYR A 859 -3.21 -1.30 -9.74
N MET A 860 -3.92 -1.59 -8.66
CA MET A 860 -3.66 -2.72 -7.79
C MET A 860 -4.79 -3.74 -7.96
N LEU A 861 -4.41 -4.99 -8.20
CA LEU A 861 -5.29 -6.14 -8.42
C LEU A 861 -5.03 -7.18 -7.33
N TRP A 862 -6.09 -7.74 -6.75
CA TRP A 862 -5.98 -8.81 -5.77
C TRP A 862 -7.21 -9.72 -5.82
N ARG A 863 -7.15 -10.86 -5.15
CA ARG A 863 -8.29 -11.75 -4.96
C ARG A 863 -8.59 -11.82 -3.48
N ASP A 864 -9.81 -11.49 -3.07
CA ASP A 864 -10.20 -11.58 -1.68
C ASP A 864 -9.99 -13.01 -1.18
N ALA A 865 -9.26 -13.13 -0.07
CA ALA A 865 -8.84 -14.40 0.50
C ALA A 865 -9.44 -14.63 1.88
N TYR A 866 -9.65 -15.90 2.19
CA TYR A 866 -10.34 -16.36 3.38
C TYR A 866 -9.57 -17.46 4.10
N ASP A 867 -9.56 -17.43 5.43
CA ASP A 867 -8.93 -18.46 6.27
C ASP A 867 -9.63 -19.82 6.09
N GLY A 868 -10.93 -19.82 5.80
CA GLY A 868 -11.78 -20.99 5.61
C GLY A 868 -13.04 -20.72 4.79
N ILE A 869 -13.86 -21.76 4.62
CA ILE A 869 -15.12 -21.64 3.86
C ILE A 869 -16.28 -21.01 4.67
N ASP A 870 -16.19 -20.98 6.00
CA ASP A 870 -17.31 -20.69 6.92
C ASP A 870 -17.66 -19.20 7.12
N ASP A 871 -17.06 -18.29 6.35
CA ASP A 871 -17.40 -16.84 6.36
C ASP A 871 -18.58 -16.46 5.48
#